data_AF-A0A945MDI4-F1
#
_entry.id   AF-A0A945MDI4-F1
#
_cell.length_a   1.000
_cell.length_b   1.000
_cell.length_c   1.000
_cell.angle_alpha   90.00
_cell.angle_beta   90.00
_cell.angle_gamma   90.00
#
_symmetry.space_group_name_H-M   'P 1'
#
loop_
_entity.id
_entity.type
_entity.pdbx_description
1 polymer ?
#
loop_
_entity_poly.entity_id
_entity_poly.type
_entity_poly.pdbx_seq_one_letter_code
_entity_poly.pdbx_strand_id
1 'polypeptide(L)'
;MTYVKKWQFWIDRGGTFTDVIAISPQDELLTHKILSENPDQYDDAAIEGIRLLLKLEKNQKIPSNKIEVVKMGTTVATNALLERKGSKTLLVVNDGFKDALRIGYQNRPDLFALNIHLPEQLYHEVIELPGRVDANGATITAVDKELAKKEFNRFYDMGIRSMAIVLMHGYRYKSNEKLLLKIAREVGFQQISVSHEVSPLIKFISRGDITVIDAYLSPILDQYIKKTQEKLPGVKLMFMKSNGGLTEAQWFRGKDSILSGPAGGIVGAIDVSKSAGFKKIIGFDMGGTSTDVSHFSGSYERTFDTQISGIRVRAPMMKINTVAAGGGSVLFYDGARFRVGPDSAGANPGPASYGKGGPLTVTDANIILGRIQPKYFPKSFGANSDEPLNYVIVRDKFEALAAKANLSVSEVAEGFIKIANENMANAIKKISIQRGYDVTKYVLTCFGGAASQHACMVADLLGMEVILIPPLAGVLSAYGIGLAEPRTLREISFEKPLNAHSLLEMEVSFRDLKNQACDELVAQGIQTSDIVTNETLYVRYLGTNTSIELMNNDLSSLISDFEGQHRHNFGFIYPNRSLVVETLVIEAVGKRQKSGSSEPLHYTEDTSNNLDKVTMIIGSQEVMVRVYKRKSLIAGQMISGPAIIVDQNNTIVIDPDWRANITELYDVVIKRYKKKFQITEVTTNVDPIMLEVFNNLFMSIAEQMGAVLEKTSSSVNIKERLDFSCAIFDSKGALIANAPHMPIHLGSMGESVRAILQKRGDTMVRGQVYALNDPYDGGTHLPDVTVITPIFNKESDKPIFFVGSRGHQADIGGITPGSMPPNSNTIHEEGVLITNFLLVENYIMREEELRALLTSGDYPARNVDQNISDFKALVASNERGVQEIKRIIKEFGLLVVDAYMTHI
;
A
#
# COMPACT_ATOMS: atom_id res chain seq x y z
N MET A 1 46.58 0.58 14.86
CA MET A 1 45.62 1.65 15.22
C MET A 1 44.38 0.98 15.76
N THR A 2 44.13 1.08 17.06
CA THR A 2 42.88 0.64 17.69
C THR A 2 41.76 1.50 17.12
N TYR A 3 40.86 0.91 16.34
CA TYR A 3 39.66 1.58 15.84
C TYR A 3 38.81 1.99 17.05
N VAL A 4 38.77 3.28 17.38
CA VAL A 4 37.85 3.78 18.41
C VAL A 4 36.46 3.80 17.78
N LYS A 5 35.56 2.94 18.27
CA LYS A 5 34.15 2.93 17.86
C LYS A 5 33.54 4.31 18.12
N LYS A 6 32.69 4.75 17.20
CA LYS A 6 32.01 6.06 17.23
C LYS A 6 30.52 5.85 17.46
N TRP A 7 29.81 6.92 17.79
CA TRP A 7 28.36 6.88 17.95
C TRP A 7 27.65 6.61 16.63
N GLN A 8 26.59 5.80 16.68
CA GLN A 8 25.63 5.66 15.58
C GLN A 8 24.26 6.11 16.07
N PHE A 9 23.52 6.84 15.24
CA PHE A 9 22.15 7.26 15.55
C PHE A 9 21.17 6.76 14.50
N TRP A 10 20.04 6.21 14.94
CA TRP A 10 18.94 5.75 14.10
C TRP A 10 17.68 6.48 14.51
N ILE A 11 17.05 7.19 13.57
CA ILE A 11 16.03 8.17 13.88
C ILE A 11 14.81 7.92 13.00
N ASP A 12 13.63 7.88 13.59
CA ASP A 12 12.37 7.99 12.86
C ASP A 12 11.65 9.28 13.25
N ARG A 13 11.52 10.20 12.29
CA ARG A 13 10.80 11.46 12.50
C ARG A 13 9.33 11.28 12.13
N GLY A 14 8.53 10.86 13.11
CA GLY A 14 7.07 10.74 12.99
C GLY A 14 6.34 12.08 13.08
N GLY A 15 5.01 12.05 12.98
CA GLY A 15 4.16 13.26 13.05
C GLY A 15 3.99 13.84 14.47
N THR A 16 4.05 13.01 15.51
CA THR A 16 3.86 13.45 16.91
C THR A 16 5.16 13.40 17.71
N PHE A 17 5.91 12.31 17.56
CA PHE A 17 7.18 12.11 18.24
C PHE A 17 8.26 11.71 17.24
N THR A 18 9.48 12.13 17.54
CA THR A 18 10.72 11.65 16.92
C THR A 18 11.32 10.60 17.84
N ASP A 19 11.55 9.42 17.27
CA ASP A 19 12.14 8.28 17.95
C ASP A 19 13.63 8.24 17.62
N VAL A 20 14.49 8.20 18.64
CA VAL A 20 15.95 8.21 18.49
C VAL A 20 16.54 7.01 19.21
N ILE A 21 17.28 6.19 18.48
CA ILE A 21 18.12 5.13 19.02
C ILE A 21 19.58 5.54 18.80
N ALA A 22 20.42 5.33 19.80
CA ALA A 22 21.86 5.49 19.66
C ALA A 22 22.60 4.22 20.07
N ILE A 23 23.65 3.88 19.33
CA ILE A 23 24.66 2.92 19.75
C ILE A 23 25.88 3.72 20.18
N SER A 24 26.27 3.54 21.45
CA SER A 24 27.45 4.19 22.00
C SER A 24 28.75 3.53 21.51
N PRO A 25 29.91 4.21 21.62
CA PRO A 25 31.22 3.59 21.44
C PRO A 25 31.46 2.34 22.29
N GLN A 26 30.68 2.14 23.35
CA GLN A 26 30.70 0.99 24.25
C GLN A 26 29.69 -0.10 23.85
N ASP A 27 29.07 0.00 22.67
CA ASP A 27 28.01 -0.88 22.17
C ASP A 27 26.71 -0.86 23.01
N GLU A 28 26.49 0.20 23.81
CA GLU A 28 25.24 0.36 24.56
C GLU A 28 24.13 0.92 23.66
N LEU A 29 22.96 0.28 23.68
CA LEU A 29 21.76 0.76 23.00
C LEU A 29 20.98 1.71 23.90
N LEU A 30 20.91 2.97 23.50
CA LEU A 30 20.16 4.02 24.18
C LEU A 30 18.94 4.40 23.34
N THR A 31 17.83 4.75 24.01
CA THR A 31 16.61 5.23 23.34
C THR A 31 16.16 6.55 23.92
N HIS A 32 15.60 7.40 23.07
CA HIS A 32 14.99 8.65 23.47
C HIS A 32 13.79 8.96 22.57
N LYS A 33 12.75 9.57 23.14
CA LYS A 33 11.54 9.96 22.43
C LYS A 33 11.23 11.42 22.77
N ILE A 34 11.07 12.24 21.74
CA ILE A 34 10.91 13.68 21.87
C ILE A 34 9.79 14.17 20.94
N LEU A 35 9.08 15.25 21.28
CA LEU A 35 8.01 15.78 20.40
C LEU A 35 8.59 16.17 19.03
N SER A 36 7.92 15.79 17.94
CA SER A 36 8.38 16.11 16.58
C SER A 36 8.39 17.60 16.28
N GLU A 37 7.55 18.36 16.98
CA GLU A 37 7.44 19.81 16.86
C GLU A 37 7.25 20.43 18.26
N ASN A 38 8.20 21.28 18.65
CA ASN A 38 8.15 22.06 19.88
C ASN A 38 8.99 23.35 19.70
N PRO A 39 8.49 24.32 18.90
CA PRO A 39 9.27 25.47 18.45
C PRO A 39 9.77 26.36 19.59
N ASP A 40 9.11 26.31 20.75
CA ASP A 40 9.53 27.05 21.95
C ASP A 40 10.82 26.50 22.58
N GLN A 41 11.19 25.26 22.25
CA GLN A 41 12.31 24.54 22.88
C GLN A 41 13.48 24.26 21.92
N TYR A 42 13.20 23.81 20.69
CA TYR A 42 14.21 23.42 19.71
C TYR A 42 13.72 23.58 18.27
N ASP A 43 14.68 23.82 17.36
CA ASP A 43 14.40 24.00 15.93
C ASP A 43 14.11 22.67 15.19
N ASP A 44 14.81 21.59 15.57
CA ASP A 44 14.70 20.28 14.93
C ASP A 44 14.85 19.15 15.95
N ALA A 45 13.85 18.27 16.00
CA ALA A 45 13.75 17.20 16.99
C ALA A 45 14.82 16.11 16.83
N ALA A 46 15.28 15.83 15.59
CA ALA A 46 16.32 14.81 15.36
C ALA A 46 17.67 15.31 15.89
N ILE A 47 18.02 16.56 15.62
CA ILE A 47 19.23 17.20 16.14
C ILE A 47 19.20 17.31 17.66
N GLU A 48 18.05 17.65 18.24
CA GLU A 48 17.90 17.74 19.69
C GLU A 48 17.98 16.36 20.36
N GLY A 49 17.39 15.32 19.77
CA GLY A 49 17.53 13.95 20.27
C GLY A 49 18.98 13.47 20.30
N ILE A 50 19.78 13.78 19.26
CA ILE A 50 21.23 13.53 19.26
C ILE A 50 21.92 14.30 20.40
N ARG A 51 21.57 15.57 20.60
CA ARG A 51 22.12 16.42 21.66
C ARG A 51 21.91 15.83 23.05
N LEU A 52 20.67 15.42 23.34
CA LEU A 52 20.26 14.88 24.63
C LEU A 52 20.98 13.57 24.94
N LEU A 53 21.09 12.66 23.95
CA LEU A 53 21.81 11.39 24.11
C LEU A 53 23.33 11.58 24.27
N LEU A 54 23.90 12.62 23.69
CA LEU A 54 25.29 13.02 23.91
C LEU A 54 25.50 13.82 25.21
N LYS A 55 24.43 14.10 25.97
CA LYS A 55 24.44 14.89 27.22
C LYS A 55 25.09 16.27 27.04
N LEU A 56 24.79 16.93 25.94
CA LEU A 56 25.31 18.26 25.62
C LEU A 56 24.37 19.36 26.17
N GLU A 57 24.94 20.50 26.52
CA GLU A 57 24.17 21.68 26.94
C GLU A 57 23.42 22.34 25.77
N LYS A 58 22.40 23.15 26.09
CA LYS A 58 21.64 23.92 25.11
C LYS A 58 22.60 24.81 24.30
N ASN A 59 22.49 24.77 22.97
CA ASN A 59 23.36 25.46 22.00
C ASN A 59 24.82 25.00 21.91
N GLN A 60 25.28 24.01 22.69
CA GLN A 60 26.63 23.46 22.53
C GLN A 60 26.80 22.84 21.13
N LYS A 61 27.95 23.01 20.47
CA LYS A 61 28.16 22.39 19.15
C LYS A 61 28.24 20.86 19.28
N ILE A 62 27.54 20.13 18.42
CA ILE A 62 27.62 18.66 18.39
C ILE A 62 29.01 18.24 17.88
N PRO A 63 29.73 17.35 18.60
CA PRO A 63 31.05 16.89 18.19
C PRO A 63 30.95 15.84 17.08
N SER A 64 30.74 16.29 15.84
CA SER A 64 30.56 15.44 14.64
C SER A 64 31.67 14.39 14.44
N ASN A 65 32.90 14.69 14.86
CA ASN A 65 34.02 13.75 14.79
C ASN A 65 33.82 12.46 15.63
N LYS A 66 32.94 12.49 16.63
CA LYS A 66 32.56 11.33 17.47
C LYS A 66 31.40 10.52 16.90
N ILE A 67 30.77 10.97 15.82
CA ILE A 67 29.62 10.31 15.19
C ILE A 67 30.11 9.63 13.91
N GLU A 68 29.77 8.36 13.74
CA GLU A 68 30.06 7.59 12.54
C GLU A 68 29.01 7.87 11.46
N VAL A 69 27.74 7.66 11.83
CA VAL A 69 26.61 7.68 10.90
C VAL A 69 25.33 8.07 11.62
N VAL A 70 24.46 8.78 10.90
CA VAL A 70 23.08 9.03 11.29
C VAL A 70 22.18 8.45 10.20
N LYS A 71 21.32 7.48 10.57
CA LYS A 71 20.34 6.85 9.68
C LYS A 71 18.96 7.37 10.03
N MET A 72 18.20 7.86 9.05
CA MET A 72 16.92 8.54 9.32
C MET A 72 15.79 8.12 8.38
N GLY A 73 14.61 7.89 8.94
CA GLY A 73 13.33 7.95 8.26
C GLY A 73 12.72 9.33 8.44
N THR A 74 12.06 9.86 7.42
CA THR A 74 11.47 11.20 7.50
C THR A 74 10.11 11.27 6.82
N THR A 75 9.19 11.95 7.50
CA THR A 75 7.85 12.25 6.98
C THR A 75 7.79 13.56 6.21
N VAL A 76 8.90 14.32 6.11
CA VAL A 76 8.95 15.67 5.49
C VAL A 76 8.35 15.69 4.09
N ALA A 77 8.77 14.76 3.22
CA ALA A 77 8.23 14.69 1.85
C ALA A 77 6.79 14.20 1.80
N THR A 78 6.42 13.25 2.67
CA THR A 78 5.04 12.75 2.74
C THR A 78 4.10 13.88 3.19
N ASN A 79 4.47 14.64 4.22
CA ASN A 79 3.69 15.79 4.69
C ASN A 79 3.64 16.90 3.65
N ALA A 80 4.75 17.22 2.97
CA ALA A 80 4.75 18.20 1.89
C ALA A 80 3.82 17.79 0.74
N LEU A 81 3.75 16.48 0.42
CA LEU A 81 2.82 15.94 -0.57
C LEU A 81 1.36 16.07 -0.10
N LEU A 82 1.07 15.68 1.14
CA LEU A 82 -0.28 15.71 1.73
C LEU A 82 -0.81 17.14 1.87
N GLU A 83 0.03 18.06 2.36
CA GLU A 83 -0.31 19.47 2.60
C GLU A 83 -0.21 20.34 1.35
N ARG A 84 0.21 19.79 0.19
CA ARG A 84 0.46 20.52 -1.05
C ARG A 84 1.48 21.66 -0.90
N LYS A 85 2.53 21.41 -0.11
CA LYS A 85 3.62 22.36 0.19
C LYS A 85 4.97 21.99 -0.44
N GLY A 86 4.96 21.32 -1.60
CA GLY A 86 6.16 21.12 -2.40
C GLY A 86 6.54 22.35 -3.24
N SER A 87 7.59 22.19 -4.04
CA SER A 87 8.10 23.26 -4.90
C SER A 87 7.16 23.54 -6.07
N LYS A 88 7.08 24.80 -6.51
CA LYS A 88 6.41 25.12 -7.78
C LYS A 88 7.18 24.44 -8.92
N THR A 89 6.51 23.51 -9.60
CA THR A 89 7.12 22.66 -10.64
C THR A 89 6.56 22.97 -12.02
N LEU A 90 7.44 23.20 -12.98
CA LEU A 90 7.10 23.30 -14.40
C LEU A 90 7.08 21.92 -15.04
N LEU A 91 6.02 21.55 -15.76
CA LEU A 91 5.97 20.31 -16.54
C LEU A 91 6.25 20.60 -18.03
N VAL A 92 7.18 19.89 -18.62
CA VAL A 92 7.53 20.00 -20.05
C VAL A 92 7.12 18.70 -20.77
N VAL A 93 6.24 18.82 -21.76
CA VAL A 93 5.71 17.71 -22.55
C VAL A 93 5.77 18.01 -24.05
N ASN A 94 5.51 16.98 -24.86
CA ASN A 94 5.30 17.18 -26.30
C ASN A 94 4.04 17.99 -26.58
N ASP A 95 4.04 18.70 -27.71
CA ASP A 95 2.85 19.36 -28.25
C ASP A 95 1.66 18.40 -28.43
N GLY A 96 0.48 18.83 -27.98
CA GLY A 96 -0.77 18.06 -27.92
C GLY A 96 -0.94 17.18 -26.67
N PHE A 97 -0.06 17.26 -25.67
CA PHE A 97 -0.10 16.44 -24.46
C PHE A 97 -0.26 17.23 -23.15
N LYS A 98 -0.55 18.53 -23.21
CA LYS A 98 -0.71 19.39 -22.01
C LYS A 98 -1.61 18.78 -20.94
N ASP A 99 -2.77 18.29 -21.34
CA ASP A 99 -3.79 17.77 -20.40
C ASP A 99 -3.60 16.28 -20.06
N ALA A 100 -2.58 15.60 -20.60
CA ALA A 100 -2.46 14.15 -20.50
C ALA A 100 -2.43 13.65 -19.04
N LEU A 101 -1.63 14.25 -18.17
CA LEU A 101 -1.57 13.85 -16.75
C LEU A 101 -2.87 14.19 -15.99
N ARG A 102 -3.53 15.29 -16.35
CA ARG A 102 -4.82 15.67 -15.76
C ARG A 102 -5.93 14.70 -16.16
N ILE A 103 -5.97 14.27 -17.42
CA ILE A 103 -6.92 13.28 -17.94
C ILE A 103 -6.66 11.91 -17.32
N GLY A 104 -5.38 11.52 -17.18
CA GLY A 104 -5.02 10.23 -16.59
C GLY A 104 -5.50 9.04 -17.43
N TYR A 105 -6.24 8.15 -16.77
CA TYR A 105 -6.84 6.94 -17.37
C TYR A 105 -8.33 7.08 -17.66
N GLN A 106 -8.88 8.31 -17.56
CA GLN A 106 -10.31 8.62 -17.77
C GLN A 106 -11.27 7.92 -16.78
N ASN A 107 -10.75 7.40 -15.68
CA ASN A 107 -11.54 6.82 -14.60
C ASN A 107 -12.03 7.88 -13.60
N ARG A 108 -13.20 7.65 -12.99
CA ARG A 108 -13.73 8.52 -11.93
C ARG A 108 -13.14 8.13 -10.57
N PRO A 109 -12.74 9.09 -9.72
CA PRO A 109 -12.27 8.79 -8.37
C PRO A 109 -13.34 8.14 -7.48
N ASP A 110 -14.58 8.63 -7.60
CA ASP A 110 -15.78 8.03 -7.01
C ASP A 110 -16.82 7.85 -8.13
N LEU A 111 -17.13 6.58 -8.40
CA LEU A 111 -17.96 6.18 -9.54
C LEU A 111 -19.40 6.70 -9.43
N PHE A 112 -19.93 6.81 -8.21
CA PHE A 112 -21.32 7.17 -7.94
C PHE A 112 -21.50 8.64 -7.53
N ALA A 113 -20.41 9.39 -7.37
CA ALA A 113 -20.47 10.81 -7.08
C ALA A 113 -21.13 11.60 -8.22
N LEU A 114 -22.23 12.29 -7.92
CA LEU A 114 -22.88 13.22 -8.87
C LEU A 114 -22.02 14.46 -9.14
N ASN A 115 -21.29 14.91 -8.13
CA ASN A 115 -20.34 16.03 -8.24
C ASN A 115 -18.91 15.48 -8.27
N ILE A 116 -18.34 15.37 -9.48
CA ILE A 116 -17.02 14.77 -9.67
C ILE A 116 -15.94 15.79 -9.32
N HIS A 117 -15.18 15.51 -8.26
CA HIS A 117 -14.00 16.28 -7.88
C HIS A 117 -12.74 15.58 -8.39
N LEU A 118 -12.04 16.20 -9.33
CA LEU A 118 -10.74 15.70 -9.81
C LEU A 118 -9.62 16.03 -8.82
N PRO A 119 -8.61 15.16 -8.68
CA PRO A 119 -7.42 15.47 -7.89
C PRO A 119 -6.68 16.70 -8.44
N GLU A 120 -6.26 17.57 -7.53
CA GLU A 120 -5.36 18.68 -7.83
C GLU A 120 -4.02 18.16 -8.39
N GLN A 121 -3.50 18.85 -9.40
CA GLN A 121 -2.24 18.49 -10.04
C GLN A 121 -1.04 19.08 -9.28
N LEU A 122 0.07 18.35 -9.23
CA LEU A 122 1.28 18.80 -8.51
C LEU A 122 2.11 19.83 -9.28
N TYR A 123 2.04 19.83 -10.61
CA TYR A 123 2.70 20.83 -11.42
C TYR A 123 1.93 22.15 -11.37
N HIS A 124 2.65 23.25 -11.41
CA HIS A 124 2.08 24.59 -11.41
C HIS A 124 1.65 25.02 -12.81
N GLU A 125 2.50 24.74 -13.80
CA GLU A 125 2.33 25.17 -15.20
C GLU A 125 2.87 24.09 -16.15
N VAL A 126 2.39 24.10 -17.40
CA VAL A 126 2.78 23.13 -18.43
C VAL A 126 3.28 23.84 -19.69
N ILE A 127 4.40 23.37 -20.23
CA ILE A 127 4.94 23.78 -21.53
C ILE A 127 4.79 22.63 -22.50
N GLU A 128 4.22 22.93 -23.66
CA GLU A 128 4.22 22.08 -24.84
C GLU A 128 5.36 22.51 -25.77
N LEU A 129 6.21 21.57 -26.16
CA LEU A 129 7.29 21.81 -27.12
C LEU A 129 7.22 20.83 -28.29
N PRO A 130 7.58 21.28 -29.51
CA PRO A 130 7.90 20.36 -30.60
C PRO A 130 9.11 19.50 -30.20
N GLY A 131 9.18 18.25 -30.68
CA GLY A 131 10.23 17.31 -30.27
C GLY A 131 9.75 15.88 -30.09
N ARG A 132 9.06 15.33 -31.09
CA ARG A 132 8.38 14.04 -31.03
C ARG A 132 9.10 12.99 -31.87
N VAL A 133 9.22 11.78 -31.32
CA VAL A 133 9.66 10.59 -32.03
C VAL A 133 8.52 9.56 -32.04
N ASP A 134 8.54 8.64 -32.99
CA ASP A 134 7.61 7.50 -33.00
C ASP A 134 8.10 6.34 -32.11
N ALA A 135 7.34 5.24 -32.07
CA ALA A 135 7.68 4.06 -31.28
C ALA A 135 8.95 3.32 -31.75
N ASN A 136 9.41 3.59 -32.98
CA ASN A 136 10.62 3.04 -33.59
C ASN A 136 11.82 4.00 -33.50
N GLY A 137 11.61 5.22 -33.00
CA GLY A 137 12.63 6.24 -32.81
C GLY A 137 12.81 7.17 -34.01
N ALA A 138 11.98 7.06 -35.05
CA ALA A 138 11.99 8.01 -36.15
C ALA A 138 11.51 9.38 -35.66
N THR A 139 12.21 10.44 -36.05
CA THR A 139 11.83 11.80 -35.66
C THR A 139 10.59 12.23 -36.45
N ILE A 140 9.50 12.52 -35.73
CA ILE A 140 8.28 13.12 -36.29
C ILE A 140 8.45 14.63 -36.35
N THR A 141 9.00 15.23 -35.28
CA THR A 141 9.25 16.67 -35.19
C THR A 141 10.48 16.91 -34.33
N ALA A 142 11.41 17.74 -34.79
CA ALA A 142 12.61 18.09 -34.04
C ALA A 142 12.30 19.02 -32.85
N VAL A 143 13.17 19.00 -31.84
CA VAL A 143 13.09 19.96 -30.71
C VAL A 143 13.47 21.35 -31.19
N ASP A 144 12.59 22.33 -30.96
CA ASP A 144 12.92 23.74 -31.14
C ASP A 144 13.66 24.28 -29.91
N LYS A 145 14.98 24.45 -30.06
CA LYS A 145 15.87 24.87 -28.97
C LYS A 145 15.65 26.32 -28.56
N GLU A 146 15.37 27.20 -29.51
CA GLU A 146 15.20 28.63 -29.24
C GLU A 146 13.87 28.86 -28.52
N LEU A 147 12.82 28.18 -28.96
CA LEU A 147 11.54 28.19 -28.25
C LEU A 147 11.69 27.61 -26.84
N ALA A 148 12.34 26.46 -26.69
CA ALA A 148 12.58 25.84 -25.38
C ALA A 148 13.31 26.81 -24.45
N LYS A 149 14.40 27.43 -24.91
CA LYS A 149 15.18 28.39 -24.13
C LYS A 149 14.36 29.63 -23.77
N LYS A 150 13.58 30.17 -24.70
CA LYS A 150 12.69 31.33 -24.46
C LYS A 150 11.65 31.01 -23.38
N GLU A 151 10.93 29.90 -23.51
CA GLU A 151 9.90 29.51 -22.53
C GLU A 151 10.52 29.18 -21.16
N PHE A 152 11.67 28.51 -21.13
CA PHE A 152 12.37 28.22 -19.88
C PHE A 152 12.81 29.49 -19.16
N ASN A 153 13.36 30.48 -19.87
CA ASN A 153 13.68 31.80 -19.27
C ASN A 153 12.42 32.48 -18.73
N ARG A 154 11.32 32.50 -19.49
CA ARG A 154 10.06 33.11 -19.07
C ARG A 154 9.59 32.59 -17.70
N PHE A 155 9.55 31.28 -17.51
CA PHE A 155 9.11 30.69 -16.24
C PHE A 155 10.16 30.80 -15.13
N TYR A 156 11.44 30.81 -15.50
CA TYR A 156 12.51 31.11 -14.55
C TYR A 156 12.37 32.54 -14.00
N ASP A 157 12.06 33.51 -14.84
CA ASP A 157 11.83 34.90 -14.43
C ASP A 157 10.58 35.05 -13.56
N MET A 158 9.59 34.17 -13.72
CA MET A 158 8.40 34.07 -12.83
C MET A 158 8.69 33.41 -11.47
N GLY A 159 9.93 33.00 -11.20
CA GLY A 159 10.34 32.42 -9.91
C GLY A 159 10.22 30.90 -9.83
N ILE A 160 9.92 30.19 -10.93
CA ILE A 160 9.90 28.73 -10.93
C ILE A 160 11.33 28.18 -10.99
N ARG A 161 11.66 27.23 -10.13
CA ARG A 161 13.03 26.68 -10.01
C ARG A 161 13.12 25.15 -10.13
N SER A 162 11.96 24.48 -10.17
CA SER A 162 11.86 23.03 -10.35
C SER A 162 11.18 22.68 -11.67
N MET A 163 11.65 21.65 -12.35
CA MET A 163 11.14 21.22 -13.65
C MET A 163 11.04 19.69 -13.75
N ALA A 164 9.96 19.21 -14.36
CA ALA A 164 9.76 17.83 -14.79
C ALA A 164 9.70 17.77 -16.33
N ILE A 165 10.52 16.92 -16.95
CA ILE A 165 10.56 16.74 -18.42
C ILE A 165 10.06 15.34 -18.77
N VAL A 166 8.97 15.25 -19.53
CA VAL A 166 8.30 14.00 -19.88
C VAL A 166 7.93 14.00 -21.35
N LEU A 167 8.72 13.33 -22.19
CA LEU A 167 8.44 13.20 -23.62
C LEU A 167 7.93 11.79 -23.98
N MET A 168 7.08 11.72 -25.00
CA MET A 168 6.63 10.48 -25.62
C MET A 168 7.83 9.67 -26.10
N HIS A 169 7.84 8.39 -25.75
CA HIS A 169 8.95 7.46 -26.00
C HIS A 169 10.33 7.87 -25.43
N GLY A 170 10.40 8.89 -24.58
CA GLY A 170 11.64 9.37 -23.93
C GLY A 170 12.35 8.28 -23.10
N TYR A 171 11.58 7.32 -22.56
CA TYR A 171 12.11 6.14 -21.85
C TYR A 171 13.10 5.32 -22.69
N ARG A 172 12.90 5.28 -24.01
CA ARG A 172 13.74 4.54 -24.98
C ARG A 172 14.65 5.46 -25.77
N TYR A 173 14.12 6.57 -26.29
CA TYR A 173 14.86 7.52 -27.14
C TYR A 173 15.15 8.82 -26.40
N LYS A 174 16.27 8.81 -25.69
CA LYS A 174 16.61 9.79 -24.64
C LYS A 174 17.15 11.13 -25.15
N SER A 175 17.43 11.25 -26.45
CA SER A 175 18.16 12.40 -27.03
C SER A 175 17.45 13.73 -26.81
N ASN A 176 16.14 13.80 -27.05
CA ASN A 176 15.34 15.02 -26.90
C ASN A 176 15.26 15.44 -25.42
N GLU A 177 15.01 14.49 -24.51
CA GLU A 177 14.98 14.79 -23.08
C GLU A 177 16.34 15.27 -22.54
N LYS A 178 17.45 14.65 -22.97
CA LYS A 178 18.81 15.09 -22.63
C LYS A 178 19.12 16.50 -23.14
N LEU A 179 18.64 16.83 -24.35
CA LEU A 179 18.80 18.17 -24.91
C LEU A 179 18.04 19.21 -24.08
N LEU A 180 16.78 18.96 -23.74
CA LEU A 180 15.99 19.88 -22.90
C LEU A 180 16.57 20.02 -21.49
N LEU A 181 17.07 18.92 -20.90
CA LEU A 181 17.80 18.96 -19.63
C LEU A 181 18.99 19.92 -19.69
N LYS A 182 19.79 19.85 -20.76
CA LYS A 182 20.93 20.74 -20.94
C LYS A 182 20.49 22.21 -21.00
N ILE A 183 19.46 22.52 -21.79
CA ILE A 183 18.94 23.89 -21.92
C ILE A 183 18.40 24.40 -20.58
N ALA A 184 17.65 23.58 -19.84
CA ALA A 184 17.12 23.94 -18.52
C ALA A 184 18.25 24.23 -17.50
N ARG A 185 19.34 23.46 -17.53
CA ARG A 185 20.54 23.74 -16.71
C ARG A 185 21.22 25.05 -17.10
N GLU A 186 21.34 25.33 -18.41
CA GLU A 186 21.92 26.58 -18.91
C GLU A 186 21.10 27.82 -18.50
N VAL A 187 19.77 27.69 -18.40
CA VAL A 187 18.87 28.75 -17.89
C VAL A 187 19.00 28.93 -16.37
N GLY A 188 19.40 27.89 -15.64
CA GLY A 188 19.68 27.96 -14.20
C GLY A 188 18.66 27.24 -13.30
N PHE A 189 17.82 26.37 -13.85
CA PHE A 189 16.96 25.50 -13.03
C PHE A 189 17.82 24.62 -12.12
N GLN A 190 17.49 24.62 -10.82
CA GLN A 190 18.30 23.94 -9.80
C GLN A 190 17.91 22.47 -9.67
N GLN A 191 16.62 22.16 -9.79
CA GLN A 191 16.12 20.80 -9.77
C GLN A 191 15.40 20.48 -11.08
N ILE A 192 15.85 19.42 -11.75
CA ILE A 192 15.29 18.95 -13.02
C ILE A 192 15.14 17.44 -12.94
N SER A 193 13.91 16.95 -12.94
CA SER A 193 13.61 15.52 -13.00
C SER A 193 13.26 15.14 -14.44
N VAL A 194 14.02 14.21 -15.01
CA VAL A 194 13.85 13.79 -16.41
C VAL A 194 13.31 12.37 -16.46
N SER A 195 12.27 12.15 -17.26
CA SER A 195 11.46 10.94 -17.14
C SER A 195 12.23 9.64 -17.38
N HIS A 196 13.17 9.61 -18.33
CA HIS A 196 14.02 8.44 -18.57
C HIS A 196 15.06 8.14 -17.47
N GLU A 197 15.33 9.08 -16.55
CA GLU A 197 16.21 8.88 -15.40
C GLU A 197 15.43 8.52 -14.14
N VAL A 198 14.20 9.03 -14.02
CA VAL A 198 13.31 8.82 -12.87
C VAL A 198 12.62 7.47 -12.95
N SER A 199 12.02 7.15 -14.09
CA SER A 199 11.28 5.91 -14.34
C SER A 199 11.30 5.59 -15.84
N PRO A 200 12.27 4.80 -16.32
CA PRO A 200 12.44 4.48 -17.74
C PRO A 200 11.43 3.42 -18.23
N LEU A 201 10.15 3.59 -17.88
CA LEU A 201 9.05 2.72 -18.25
C LEU A 201 8.24 3.30 -19.40
N ILE A 202 7.65 2.45 -20.24
CA ILE A 202 6.86 2.84 -21.41
C ILE A 202 5.63 3.73 -21.09
N LYS A 203 5.01 3.52 -19.92
CA LYS A 203 3.72 4.14 -19.52
C LYS A 203 3.82 5.66 -19.29
N PHE A 204 3.31 6.46 -20.23
CA PHE A 204 3.43 7.93 -20.21
C PHE A 204 2.83 8.57 -18.95
N ILE A 205 1.60 8.19 -18.56
CA ILE A 205 0.92 8.78 -17.39
C ILE A 205 1.69 8.50 -16.11
N SER A 206 1.93 7.22 -15.79
CA SER A 206 2.62 6.87 -14.54
C SER A 206 4.07 7.38 -14.50
N ARG A 207 4.79 7.32 -15.63
CA ARG A 207 6.14 7.89 -15.77
C ARG A 207 6.11 9.40 -15.55
N GLY A 208 5.10 10.09 -16.08
CA GLY A 208 4.93 11.53 -15.90
C GLY A 208 4.62 11.89 -14.45
N ASP A 209 3.66 11.21 -13.82
CA ASP A 209 3.27 11.45 -12.43
C ASP A 209 4.47 11.33 -11.49
N ILE A 210 5.26 10.25 -11.59
CA ILE A 210 6.42 10.06 -10.70
C ILE A 210 7.54 11.07 -10.99
N THR A 211 7.71 11.50 -12.24
CA THR A 211 8.67 12.55 -12.62
C THR A 211 8.29 13.90 -12.02
N VAL A 212 6.99 14.23 -12.02
CA VAL A 212 6.47 15.45 -11.38
C VAL A 212 6.62 15.37 -9.87
N ILE A 213 6.26 14.24 -9.24
CA ILE A 213 6.45 14.02 -7.80
C ILE A 213 7.89 14.24 -7.39
N ASP A 214 8.83 13.67 -8.15
CA ASP A 214 10.26 13.80 -7.86
C ASP A 214 10.73 15.26 -7.93
N ALA A 215 10.33 16.00 -8.97
CA ALA A 215 10.64 17.43 -9.11
C ALA A 215 9.98 18.28 -8.03
N TYR A 216 8.75 17.92 -7.63
CA TYR A 216 7.97 18.63 -6.61
C TYR A 216 8.57 18.48 -5.20
N LEU A 217 9.06 17.28 -4.85
CA LEU A 217 9.50 16.96 -3.49
C LEU A 217 11.01 17.08 -3.25
N SER A 218 11.86 16.82 -4.24
CA SER A 218 13.32 16.82 -4.04
C SER A 218 13.86 18.14 -3.47
N PRO A 219 13.42 19.34 -3.92
CA PRO A 219 13.92 20.59 -3.35
C PRO A 219 13.63 20.75 -1.85
N ILE A 220 12.51 20.21 -1.37
CA ILE A 220 12.15 20.25 0.05
C ILE A 220 13.08 19.34 0.86
N LEU A 221 13.38 18.15 0.32
CA LEU A 221 14.33 17.21 0.92
C LEU A 221 15.74 17.77 0.95
N ASP A 222 16.22 18.37 -0.14
CA ASP A 222 17.56 18.94 -0.23
C ASP A 222 17.78 20.03 0.82
N GLN A 223 16.76 20.89 1.05
CA GLN A 223 16.82 21.89 2.11
C GLN A 223 16.90 21.27 3.50
N TYR A 224 16.13 20.21 3.76
CA TYR A 224 16.17 19.48 5.03
C TYR A 224 17.52 18.80 5.27
N ILE A 225 18.04 18.13 4.25
CA ILE A 225 19.36 17.48 4.26
C ILE A 225 20.43 18.52 4.54
N LYS A 226 20.44 19.65 3.82
CA LYS A 226 21.43 20.71 3.98
C LYS A 226 21.43 21.27 5.40
N LYS A 227 20.25 21.58 5.97
CA LYS A 227 20.12 22.04 7.36
C LYS A 227 20.68 21.01 8.35
N THR A 228 20.43 19.73 8.12
CA THR A 228 20.95 18.64 8.96
C THR A 228 22.48 18.55 8.85
N GLN A 229 23.04 18.62 7.65
CA GLN A 229 24.48 18.61 7.39
C GLN A 229 25.21 19.80 8.02
N GLU A 230 24.61 20.99 8.00
CA GLU A 230 25.16 22.19 8.66
C GLU A 230 25.29 22.01 10.18
N LYS A 231 24.36 21.28 10.80
CA LYS A 231 24.40 20.95 12.24
C LYS A 231 25.33 19.76 12.54
N LEU A 232 25.58 18.90 11.56
CA LEU A 232 26.39 17.68 11.67
C LEU A 232 27.50 17.61 10.59
N PRO A 233 28.43 18.58 10.55
CA PRO A 233 29.42 18.67 9.48
C PRO A 233 30.33 17.42 9.43
N GLY A 234 30.44 16.82 8.25
CA GLY A 234 31.29 15.64 8.00
C GLY A 234 30.74 14.30 8.51
N VAL A 235 29.52 14.28 9.07
CA VAL A 235 28.86 13.03 9.46
C VAL A 235 28.18 12.39 8.25
N LYS A 236 28.30 11.07 8.11
CA LYS A 236 27.58 10.32 7.08
C LYS A 236 26.09 10.29 7.40
N LEU A 237 25.26 10.80 6.48
CA LEU A 237 23.80 10.80 6.61
C LEU A 237 23.19 9.78 5.65
N MET A 238 22.42 8.83 6.18
CA MET A 238 21.68 7.81 5.45
C MET A 238 20.18 8.03 5.62
N PHE A 239 19.42 7.86 4.55
CA PHE A 239 17.98 8.01 4.53
C PHE A 239 17.28 6.71 4.14
N MET A 240 16.20 6.39 4.84
CA MET A 240 15.31 5.29 4.51
C MET A 240 14.51 5.63 3.25
N LYS A 241 14.40 4.65 2.35
CA LYS A 241 13.59 4.72 1.14
C LYS A 241 12.28 3.95 1.31
N SER A 242 11.29 4.30 0.50
CA SER A 242 9.96 3.65 0.48
C SER A 242 9.98 2.14 0.21
N ASN A 243 11.06 1.64 -0.39
CA ASN A 243 11.28 0.22 -0.67
C ASN A 243 11.92 -0.56 0.51
N GLY A 244 12.25 0.11 1.62
CA GLY A 244 12.90 -0.50 2.79
C GLY A 244 14.42 -0.47 2.81
N GLY A 245 15.05 0.10 1.79
CA GLY A 245 16.50 0.24 1.71
C GLY A 245 17.00 1.59 2.22
N LEU A 246 18.27 1.66 2.60
CA LEU A 246 18.95 2.93 2.88
C LEU A 246 19.67 3.48 1.64
N THR A 247 19.86 4.79 1.61
CA THR A 247 20.75 5.47 0.67
C THR A 247 21.41 6.69 1.32
N GLU A 248 22.59 7.10 0.86
CA GLU A 248 23.19 8.36 1.32
C GLU A 248 22.41 9.59 0.86
N ALA A 249 22.51 10.67 1.64
CA ALA A 249 21.81 11.93 1.42
C ALA A 249 21.85 12.45 -0.04
N GLN A 250 23.01 12.37 -0.71
CA GLN A 250 23.19 12.86 -2.07
C GLN A 250 22.44 12.06 -3.15
N TRP A 251 22.04 10.83 -2.82
CA TRP A 251 21.29 9.93 -3.71
C TRP A 251 19.80 9.85 -3.33
N PHE A 252 19.39 10.52 -2.25
CA PHE A 252 18.03 10.49 -1.76
C PHE A 252 17.14 11.46 -2.54
N ARG A 253 16.16 10.92 -3.26
CA ARG A 253 15.28 11.68 -4.15
C ARG A 253 13.85 11.74 -3.65
N GLY A 254 13.10 12.74 -4.13
CA GLY A 254 11.68 12.95 -3.82
C GLY A 254 10.84 11.68 -3.99
N LYS A 255 11.00 10.99 -5.13
CA LYS A 255 10.28 9.75 -5.43
C LYS A 255 10.50 8.60 -4.43
N ASP A 256 11.65 8.58 -3.75
CA ASP A 256 12.07 7.47 -2.89
C ASP A 256 11.73 7.71 -1.41
N SER A 257 11.18 8.88 -1.08
CA SER A 257 11.03 9.36 0.30
C SER A 257 9.64 9.16 0.91
N ILE A 258 8.64 8.85 0.08
CA ILE A 258 7.23 8.79 0.46
C ILE A 258 6.98 7.53 1.30
N LEU A 259 6.38 7.66 2.49
CA LEU A 259 6.17 6.54 3.44
C LEU A 259 7.48 5.84 3.86
N SER A 260 8.61 6.55 3.91
CA SER A 260 9.91 5.98 4.32
C SER A 260 9.95 5.53 5.79
N GLY A 261 9.36 6.28 6.73
CA GLY A 261 9.31 5.91 8.15
C GLY A 261 8.60 4.57 8.41
N PRO A 262 7.33 4.39 7.98
CA PRO A 262 6.60 3.13 8.13
C PRO A 262 7.29 1.91 7.50
N ALA A 263 8.04 2.09 6.40
CA ALA A 263 8.85 1.03 5.81
C ALA A 263 9.92 0.51 6.80
N GLY A 264 10.54 1.40 7.59
CA GLY A 264 11.42 1.03 8.70
C GLY A 264 10.70 0.19 9.76
N GLY A 265 9.49 0.59 10.13
CA GLY A 265 8.63 -0.15 11.07
C GLY A 265 8.40 -1.60 10.63
N ILE A 266 8.13 -1.83 9.34
CA ILE A 266 7.91 -3.17 8.78
C ILE A 266 9.19 -4.02 8.83
N VAL A 267 10.35 -3.44 8.46
CA VAL A 267 11.64 -4.14 8.56
C VAL A 267 11.89 -4.59 10.00
N GLY A 268 11.69 -3.69 10.96
CA GLY A 268 11.82 -3.99 12.38
C GLY A 268 10.83 -5.06 12.85
N ALA A 269 9.55 -4.91 12.51
CA ALA A 269 8.47 -5.84 12.90
C ALA A 269 8.71 -7.26 12.38
N ILE A 270 9.16 -7.41 11.14
CA ILE A 270 9.46 -8.72 10.57
C ILE A 270 10.69 -9.34 11.23
N ASP A 271 11.75 -8.57 11.46
CA ASP A 271 12.98 -9.05 12.10
C ASP A 271 12.72 -9.60 13.52
N VAL A 272 12.01 -8.82 14.35
CA VAL A 272 11.67 -9.23 15.73
C VAL A 272 10.67 -10.38 15.75
N SER A 273 9.67 -10.39 14.86
CA SER A 273 8.67 -11.47 14.81
C SER A 273 9.29 -12.79 14.37
N LYS A 274 10.20 -12.77 13.39
CA LYS A 274 10.95 -13.96 12.96
C LYS A 274 11.83 -14.48 14.08
N SER A 275 12.51 -13.57 14.80
CA SER A 275 13.33 -13.93 15.97
C SER A 275 12.49 -14.55 17.10
N ALA A 276 11.24 -14.10 17.27
CA ALA A 276 10.26 -14.68 18.18
C ALA A 276 9.57 -15.96 17.64
N GLY A 277 9.94 -16.45 16.45
CA GLY A 277 9.45 -17.71 15.87
C GLY A 277 8.18 -17.60 15.03
N PHE A 278 7.67 -16.40 14.76
CA PHE A 278 6.47 -16.18 13.94
C PHE A 278 6.83 -15.94 12.47
N LYS A 279 6.07 -16.58 11.56
CA LYS A 279 6.28 -16.48 10.10
C LYS A 279 5.16 -15.73 9.36
N LYS A 280 3.99 -15.62 9.98
CA LYS A 280 2.77 -15.01 9.46
C LYS A 280 2.39 -13.85 10.36
N ILE A 281 2.55 -12.63 9.87
CA ILE A 281 2.53 -11.41 10.67
C ILE A 281 1.53 -10.43 10.09
N ILE A 282 0.71 -9.84 10.98
CA ILE A 282 0.04 -8.57 10.72
C ILE A 282 0.78 -7.51 11.54
N GLY A 283 1.43 -6.58 10.87
CA GLY A 283 2.05 -5.42 11.50
C GLY A 283 0.99 -4.38 11.84
N PHE A 284 1.01 -3.89 13.07
CA PHE A 284 0.11 -2.86 13.59
C PHE A 284 0.94 -1.78 14.28
N ASP A 285 1.32 -0.75 13.50
CA ASP A 285 2.01 0.45 13.98
C ASP A 285 0.97 1.51 14.30
N MET A 286 0.86 1.94 15.56
CA MET A 286 -0.02 3.05 15.92
C MET A 286 0.78 4.12 16.65
N GLY A 287 0.87 5.27 15.99
CA GLY A 287 1.48 6.49 16.51
C GLY A 287 0.45 7.47 17.08
N GLY A 288 0.83 8.74 17.14
CA GLY A 288 -0.09 9.82 17.51
C GLY A 288 -1.00 10.25 16.35
N THR A 289 -0.52 10.29 15.11
CA THR A 289 -1.32 10.81 13.99
C THR A 289 -2.12 9.73 13.25
N SER A 290 -1.55 8.55 13.09
CA SER A 290 -2.07 7.50 12.22
C SER A 290 -1.75 6.11 12.74
N THR A 291 -2.37 5.13 12.10
CA THR A 291 -2.02 3.71 12.20
C THR A 291 -1.58 3.21 10.83
N ASP A 292 -0.42 2.56 10.76
CA ASP A 292 0.08 1.85 9.59
C ASP A 292 -0.05 0.34 9.78
N VAL A 293 -0.74 -0.32 8.84
CA VAL A 293 -0.94 -1.77 8.87
C VAL A 293 -0.26 -2.46 7.69
N SER A 294 0.34 -3.62 7.96
CA SER A 294 1.06 -4.42 6.97
C SER A 294 0.80 -5.91 7.13
N HIS A 295 1.00 -6.67 6.06
CA HIS A 295 0.87 -8.12 6.05
C HIS A 295 2.18 -8.75 5.55
N PHE A 296 2.62 -9.82 6.19
CA PHE A 296 3.79 -10.60 5.80
C PHE A 296 3.52 -12.09 5.96
N SER A 297 3.80 -12.86 4.90
CA SER A 297 3.74 -14.32 4.89
C SER A 297 4.86 -14.91 4.03
N GLY A 298 6.10 -14.84 4.54
CA GLY A 298 7.28 -15.44 3.91
C GLY A 298 8.13 -14.46 3.09
N SER A 299 7.51 -13.50 2.40
CA SER A 299 8.17 -12.44 1.62
C SER A 299 7.56 -11.07 1.89
N TYR A 300 8.32 -10.00 1.59
CA TYR A 300 7.81 -8.63 1.66
C TYR A 300 6.77 -8.40 0.57
N GLU A 301 5.58 -7.93 0.93
CA GLU A 301 4.63 -7.44 -0.06
C GLU A 301 5.04 -6.05 -0.54
N ARG A 302 5.14 -5.89 -1.86
CA ARG A 302 5.43 -4.63 -2.52
C ARG A 302 4.25 -4.20 -3.38
N THR A 303 4.09 -2.88 -3.54
CA THR A 303 3.20 -2.29 -4.53
C THR A 303 4.01 -1.37 -5.42
N PHE A 304 3.73 -1.39 -6.72
CA PHE A 304 4.38 -0.53 -7.70
C PHE A 304 3.52 0.67 -8.06
N ASP A 305 2.21 0.51 -8.01
CA ASP A 305 1.23 1.55 -8.26
C ASP A 305 0.43 1.77 -6.97
N THR A 306 0.29 3.02 -6.53
CA THR A 306 -0.57 3.40 -5.40
C THR A 306 -1.11 4.80 -5.63
N GLN A 307 -2.05 5.22 -4.78
CA GLN A 307 -2.56 6.58 -4.76
C GLN A 307 -2.46 7.15 -3.35
N ILE A 308 -1.89 8.35 -3.23
CA ILE A 308 -1.72 9.06 -1.95
C ILE A 308 -2.41 10.41 -2.08
N SER A 309 -3.51 10.61 -1.34
CA SER A 309 -4.34 11.83 -1.40
C SER A 309 -4.68 12.25 -2.82
N GLY A 310 -5.18 11.31 -3.62
CA GLY A 310 -5.57 11.54 -5.01
C GLY A 310 -4.41 11.50 -6.02
N ILE A 311 -3.15 11.53 -5.58
CA ILE A 311 -1.98 11.54 -6.45
C ILE A 311 -1.53 10.13 -6.76
N ARG A 312 -1.41 9.80 -8.04
CA ARG A 312 -0.91 8.50 -8.51
C ARG A 312 0.61 8.46 -8.33
N VAL A 313 1.11 7.41 -7.69
CA VAL A 313 2.53 7.20 -7.45
C VAL A 313 2.92 5.85 -8.02
N ARG A 314 3.89 5.85 -8.95
CA ARG A 314 4.47 4.62 -9.48
C ARG A 314 5.93 4.48 -9.07
N ALA A 315 6.16 3.79 -7.96
CA ALA A 315 7.49 3.50 -7.43
C ALA A 315 7.43 2.19 -6.62
N PRO A 316 8.51 1.40 -6.54
CA PRO A 316 8.56 0.23 -5.68
C PRO A 316 8.46 0.65 -4.22
N MET A 317 7.37 0.26 -3.56
CA MET A 317 7.11 0.58 -2.15
C MET A 317 6.69 -0.66 -1.39
N MET A 318 7.00 -0.72 -0.10
CA MET A 318 6.33 -1.69 0.76
C MET A 318 4.83 -1.44 0.75
N LYS A 319 4.06 -2.52 0.80
CA LYS A 319 2.61 -2.43 0.81
C LYS A 319 2.12 -2.09 2.22
N ILE A 320 1.81 -0.81 2.41
CA ILE A 320 1.35 -0.24 3.68
C ILE A 320 -0.04 0.32 3.46
N ASN A 321 -0.94 0.08 4.41
CA ASN A 321 -2.23 0.75 4.45
C ASN A 321 -2.28 1.63 5.69
N THR A 322 -2.45 2.92 5.49
CA THR A 322 -2.47 3.93 6.56
C THR A 322 -3.90 4.36 6.81
N VAL A 323 -4.30 4.39 8.09
CA VAL A 323 -5.59 4.93 8.51
C VAL A 323 -5.37 6.09 9.48
N ALA A 324 -6.21 7.12 9.34
CA ALA A 324 -6.22 8.32 10.18
C ALA A 324 -6.84 8.05 11.57
N ALA A 325 -6.30 7.06 12.26
CA ALA A 325 -6.63 6.69 13.63
C ALA A 325 -5.33 6.51 14.40
N GLY A 326 -5.00 7.44 15.27
CA GLY A 326 -3.83 7.42 16.17
C GLY A 326 -4.19 8.04 17.52
N GLY A 327 -3.24 8.10 18.46
CA GLY A 327 -3.50 8.67 19.80
C GLY A 327 -3.96 10.14 19.80
N GLY A 328 -3.49 10.92 18.83
CA GLY A 328 -3.84 12.31 18.58
C GLY A 328 -5.06 12.52 17.68
N SER A 329 -5.73 11.47 17.18
CA SER A 329 -6.95 11.63 16.38
C SER A 329 -8.03 12.34 17.19
N VAL A 330 -8.58 13.40 16.60
CA VAL A 330 -9.52 14.31 17.27
C VAL A 330 -10.89 13.65 17.45
N LEU A 331 -11.49 13.87 18.62
CA LEU A 331 -12.82 13.37 18.98
C LEU A 331 -13.89 14.41 18.63
N PHE A 332 -14.86 14.03 17.81
CA PHE A 332 -15.95 14.90 17.37
C PHE A 332 -17.31 14.38 17.83
N TYR A 333 -18.18 15.31 18.21
CA TYR A 333 -19.59 15.07 18.45
C TYR A 333 -20.41 16.22 17.87
N ASP A 334 -21.35 15.91 16.97
CA ASP A 334 -22.19 16.89 16.27
C ASP A 334 -23.62 17.01 16.84
N GLY A 335 -23.86 16.43 18.02
CA GLY A 335 -25.20 16.36 18.63
C GLY A 335 -25.97 15.09 18.28
N ALA A 336 -25.50 14.30 17.30
CA ALA A 336 -26.15 13.05 16.91
C ALA A 336 -25.17 11.86 16.87
N ARG A 337 -23.93 12.05 16.41
CA ARG A 337 -22.97 10.95 16.22
C ARG A 337 -21.59 11.29 16.77
N PHE A 338 -20.93 10.26 17.29
CA PHE A 338 -19.52 10.30 17.66
C PHE A 338 -18.65 9.96 16.44
N ARG A 339 -17.55 10.68 16.26
CA ARG A 339 -16.55 10.43 15.21
C ARG A 339 -15.14 10.59 15.76
N VAL A 340 -14.20 9.81 15.22
CA VAL A 340 -12.77 9.87 15.55
C VAL A 340 -11.99 10.15 14.26
N GLY A 341 -11.19 11.21 14.25
CA GLY A 341 -10.46 11.64 13.05
C GLY A 341 -11.38 12.18 11.94
N PRO A 342 -10.86 12.38 10.72
CA PRO A 342 -9.49 12.09 10.29
C PRO A 342 -8.45 13.09 10.82
N ASP A 343 -8.91 14.24 11.34
CA ASP A 343 -8.02 15.26 11.89
C ASP A 343 -7.21 14.72 13.08
N SER A 344 -5.96 15.18 13.19
CA SER A 344 -5.05 14.87 14.28
C SER A 344 -4.58 16.15 14.95
N ALA A 345 -4.44 16.10 16.27
CA ALA A 345 -3.89 17.20 17.06
C ALA A 345 -2.35 17.33 16.94
N GLY A 346 -1.68 16.34 16.34
CA GLY A 346 -0.23 16.36 16.11
C GLY A 346 0.59 16.42 17.41
N ALA A 347 1.78 17.02 17.34
CA ALA A 347 2.63 17.31 18.50
C ALA A 347 2.30 18.66 19.17
N ASN A 348 1.84 19.62 18.36
CA ASN A 348 1.56 20.99 18.77
C ASN A 348 0.31 21.52 18.02
N PRO A 349 -0.78 21.90 18.69
CA PRO A 349 -0.94 21.96 20.15
C PRO A 349 -1.02 20.58 20.84
N GLY A 350 -1.16 19.49 20.07
CA GLY A 350 -1.26 18.13 20.61
C GLY A 350 -2.59 17.85 21.31
N PRO A 351 -2.78 16.66 21.91
CA PRO A 351 -3.93 16.33 22.75
C PRO A 351 -4.20 17.35 23.86
N ALA A 352 -5.44 17.40 24.36
CA ALA A 352 -5.80 18.32 25.45
C ALA A 352 -4.93 18.09 26.70
N SER A 353 -4.57 16.83 26.96
CA SER A 353 -3.65 16.44 28.03
C SER A 353 -2.23 17.04 27.92
N TYR A 354 -1.81 17.56 26.77
CA TYR A 354 -0.49 18.20 26.62
C TYR A 354 -0.45 19.62 27.22
N GLY A 355 -1.62 20.19 27.55
CA GLY A 355 -1.72 21.49 28.22
C GLY A 355 -1.51 22.72 27.32
N LYS A 356 -1.39 22.54 26.00
CA LYS A 356 -1.17 23.62 25.01
C LYS A 356 -2.44 24.08 24.29
N GLY A 357 -3.62 23.85 24.88
CA GLY A 357 -4.90 24.28 24.31
C GLY A 357 -5.50 23.38 23.22
N GLY A 358 -4.94 22.19 22.99
CA GLY A 358 -5.41 21.26 21.96
C GLY A 358 -6.76 20.58 22.22
N PRO A 359 -7.37 19.92 21.21
CA PRO A 359 -8.68 19.28 21.31
C PRO A 359 -8.65 17.95 22.09
N LEU A 360 -9.82 17.38 22.40
CA LEU A 360 -9.91 16.01 22.93
C LEU A 360 -9.48 14.99 21.87
N THR A 361 -8.66 14.01 22.24
CA THR A 361 -8.17 12.95 21.35
C THR A 361 -8.32 11.54 21.92
N VAL A 362 -7.98 10.51 21.14
CA VAL A 362 -7.96 9.09 21.57
C VAL A 362 -7.08 8.87 22.82
N THR A 363 -5.93 9.55 22.91
CA THR A 363 -5.07 9.55 24.09
C THR A 363 -5.80 10.09 25.32
N ASP A 364 -6.58 11.16 25.18
CA ASP A 364 -7.37 11.73 26.27
C ASP A 364 -8.47 10.75 26.74
N ALA A 365 -9.11 10.03 25.81
CA ALA A 365 -10.05 8.96 26.16
C ALA A 365 -9.37 7.82 26.94
N ASN A 366 -8.17 7.39 26.52
CA ASN A 366 -7.38 6.39 27.25
C ASN A 366 -6.98 6.87 28.66
N ILE A 367 -6.76 8.17 28.86
CA ILE A 367 -6.49 8.76 30.19
C ILE A 367 -7.76 8.69 31.07
N ILE A 368 -8.92 9.06 30.55
CA ILE A 368 -10.21 8.97 31.28
C ILE A 368 -10.49 7.54 31.73
N LEU A 369 -10.26 6.56 30.86
CA LEU A 369 -10.51 5.16 31.17
C LEU A 369 -9.42 4.52 32.06
N GLY A 370 -8.38 5.27 32.45
CA GLY A 370 -7.27 4.75 33.25
C GLY A 370 -6.37 3.76 32.51
N ARG A 371 -6.48 3.67 31.18
CA ARG A 371 -5.62 2.85 30.31
C ARG A 371 -4.23 3.47 30.17
N ILE A 372 -4.16 4.80 30.17
CA ILE A 372 -2.92 5.57 30.31
C ILE A 372 -2.92 6.23 31.68
N GLN A 373 -1.79 6.11 32.39
CA GLN A 373 -1.60 6.69 33.71
C GLN A 373 -0.60 7.85 33.61
N PRO A 374 -1.03 9.12 33.78
CA PRO A 374 -0.16 10.30 33.64
C PRO A 374 1.14 10.24 34.44
N LYS A 375 1.13 9.61 35.61
CA LYS A 375 2.29 9.40 36.49
C LYS A 375 3.42 8.60 35.84
N TYR A 376 3.10 7.69 34.92
CA TYR A 376 4.05 6.80 34.25
C TYR A 376 4.40 7.24 32.83
N PHE A 377 3.72 8.26 32.32
CA PHE A 377 4.03 8.83 31.02
C PHE A 377 5.27 9.73 31.10
N PRO A 378 6.13 9.80 30.06
CA PRO A 378 7.25 10.73 30.04
C PRO A 378 6.82 12.17 30.33
N LYS A 379 7.58 12.82 31.22
CA LYS A 379 7.43 14.24 31.55
C LYS A 379 8.04 15.09 30.44
N SER A 380 7.25 15.42 29.44
CA SER A 380 7.71 16.14 28.24
C SER A 380 6.80 17.30 27.85
N PHE A 381 5.83 17.63 28.71
CA PHE A 381 4.78 18.62 28.43
C PHE A 381 4.94 19.88 29.28
N GLY A 382 4.01 20.83 29.12
CA GLY A 382 4.07 22.11 29.81
C GLY A 382 5.09 23.08 29.21
N ALA A 383 5.25 24.24 29.86
CA ALA A 383 6.06 25.34 29.34
C ALA A 383 7.55 25.02 29.30
N ASN A 384 8.04 24.23 30.26
CA ASN A 384 9.45 23.84 30.39
C ASN A 384 9.74 22.42 29.86
N SER A 385 8.75 21.74 29.25
CA SER A 385 8.87 20.37 28.75
C SER A 385 9.29 19.32 29.79
N ASP A 386 8.80 19.47 31.03
CA ASP A 386 9.07 18.60 32.18
C ASP A 386 7.82 18.25 33.00
N GLU A 387 6.62 18.58 32.50
CA GLU A 387 5.34 18.29 33.15
C GLU A 387 4.74 16.95 32.64
N PRO A 388 3.95 16.25 33.48
CA PRO A 388 3.18 15.07 33.06
C PRO A 388 1.93 15.46 32.25
N LEU A 389 1.24 14.46 31.71
CA LEU A 389 -0.07 14.65 31.06
C LEU A 389 -1.08 15.26 32.06
N ASN A 390 -1.85 16.25 31.61
CA ASN A 390 -2.80 16.98 32.45
C ASN A 390 -4.17 16.29 32.49
N TYR A 391 -4.40 15.49 33.53
CA TYR A 391 -5.69 14.81 33.75
C TYR A 391 -6.86 15.77 33.95
N VAL A 392 -6.65 16.90 34.65
CA VAL A 392 -7.71 17.84 35.02
C VAL A 392 -8.34 18.46 33.78
N ILE A 393 -7.51 18.94 32.84
CA ILE A 393 -7.98 19.50 31.57
C ILE A 393 -8.81 18.48 30.79
N VAL A 394 -8.35 17.22 30.75
CA VAL A 394 -9.05 16.14 30.05
C VAL A 394 -10.41 15.87 30.69
N ARG A 395 -10.46 15.71 32.01
CA ARG A 395 -11.69 15.50 32.78
C ARG A 395 -12.70 16.61 32.49
N ASP A 396 -12.30 17.87 32.66
CA ASP A 396 -13.22 19.01 32.52
C ASP A 396 -13.80 19.10 31.09
N LYS A 397 -12.98 18.81 30.07
CA LYS A 397 -13.45 18.75 28.67
C LYS A 397 -14.39 17.58 28.40
N PHE A 398 -14.11 16.41 28.97
CA PHE A 398 -15.00 15.26 28.84
C PHE A 398 -16.32 15.45 29.60
N GLU A 399 -16.31 16.08 30.78
CA GLU A 399 -17.53 16.44 31.51
C GLU A 399 -18.42 17.36 30.67
N ALA A 400 -17.83 18.37 30.04
CA ALA A 400 -18.56 19.27 29.13
C ALA A 400 -19.13 18.54 27.91
N LEU A 401 -18.40 17.55 27.37
CA LEU A 401 -18.86 16.75 26.23
C LEU A 401 -19.96 15.75 26.62
N ALA A 402 -19.79 15.09 27.76
CA ALA A 402 -20.73 14.15 28.35
C ALA A 402 -22.08 14.81 28.65
N ALA A 403 -22.05 16.04 29.20
CA ALA A 403 -23.25 16.85 29.42
C ALA A 403 -24.01 17.15 28.11
N LYS A 404 -23.30 17.38 26.99
CA LYS A 404 -23.93 17.59 25.68
C LYS A 404 -24.52 16.31 25.08
N ALA A 405 -23.87 15.17 25.32
CA ALA A 405 -24.29 13.88 24.80
C ALA A 405 -25.37 13.19 25.67
N ASN A 406 -25.63 13.71 26.87
CA ASN A 406 -26.49 13.09 27.89
C ASN A 406 -26.05 11.65 28.22
N LEU A 407 -24.74 11.46 28.38
CA LEU A 407 -24.08 10.21 28.75
C LEU A 407 -23.10 10.47 29.89
N SER A 408 -22.61 9.42 30.56
CA SER A 408 -21.50 9.56 31.51
C SER A 408 -20.16 9.77 30.79
N VAL A 409 -19.18 10.35 31.50
CA VAL A 409 -17.83 10.59 30.98
C VAL A 409 -17.17 9.30 30.50
N SER A 410 -17.33 8.20 31.24
CA SER A 410 -16.79 6.88 30.88
C SER A 410 -17.44 6.32 29.63
N GLU A 411 -18.77 6.40 29.49
CA GLU A 411 -19.49 5.92 28.29
C GLU A 411 -19.04 6.66 27.03
N VAL A 412 -18.87 7.99 27.12
CA VAL A 412 -18.38 8.80 26.00
C VAL A 412 -16.95 8.38 25.62
N ALA A 413 -16.06 8.23 26.60
CA ALA A 413 -14.68 7.80 26.35
C ALA A 413 -14.61 6.37 25.77
N GLU A 414 -15.35 5.40 26.33
CA GLU A 414 -15.45 4.03 25.79
C GLU A 414 -15.98 4.02 24.35
N GLY A 415 -17.01 4.83 24.06
CA GLY A 415 -17.59 4.97 22.73
C GLY A 415 -16.57 5.42 21.68
N PHE A 416 -15.76 6.43 22.01
CA PHE A 416 -14.69 6.87 21.11
C PHE A 416 -13.59 5.83 20.92
N ILE A 417 -13.17 5.13 21.98
CA ILE A 417 -12.20 4.04 21.88
C ILE A 417 -12.72 2.93 20.97
N LYS A 418 -14.01 2.57 21.11
CA LYS A 418 -14.66 1.56 20.26
C LYS A 418 -14.61 1.96 18.78
N ILE A 419 -15.00 3.20 18.46
CA ILE A 419 -14.95 3.72 17.08
C ILE A 419 -13.52 3.72 16.52
N ALA A 420 -12.54 4.16 17.32
CA ALA A 420 -11.14 4.14 16.91
C ALA A 420 -10.66 2.71 16.60
N ASN A 421 -11.00 1.75 17.47
CA ASN A 421 -10.65 0.34 17.28
C ASN A 421 -11.35 -0.28 16.07
N GLU A 422 -12.62 0.05 15.81
CA GLU A 422 -13.34 -0.40 14.62
C GLU A 422 -12.68 0.12 13.34
N ASN A 423 -12.28 1.40 13.30
CA ASN A 423 -11.56 1.98 12.17
C ASN A 423 -10.22 1.25 11.92
N MET A 424 -9.44 0.98 12.97
CA MET A 424 -8.17 0.25 12.87
C MET A 424 -8.37 -1.22 12.46
N ALA A 425 -9.37 -1.90 13.02
CA ALA A 425 -9.70 -3.27 12.63
C ALA A 425 -10.14 -3.34 11.17
N ASN A 426 -10.95 -2.39 10.69
CA ASN A 426 -11.35 -2.30 9.28
C ASN A 426 -10.15 -2.08 8.35
N ALA A 427 -9.15 -1.30 8.77
CA ALA A 427 -7.87 -1.17 8.05
C ALA A 427 -7.18 -2.52 7.87
N ILE A 428 -7.09 -3.30 8.95
CA ILE A 428 -6.49 -4.63 8.94
C ILE A 428 -7.30 -5.57 8.04
N LYS A 429 -8.65 -5.58 8.16
CA LYS A 429 -9.54 -6.39 7.30
C LYS A 429 -9.30 -6.11 5.81
N LYS A 430 -9.08 -4.84 5.44
CA LYS A 430 -8.82 -4.42 4.06
C LYS A 430 -7.52 -4.97 3.47
N ILE A 431 -6.49 -5.14 4.29
CA ILE A 431 -5.22 -5.76 3.83
C ILE A 431 -5.19 -7.28 3.99
N SER A 432 -6.19 -7.88 4.65
CA SER A 432 -6.18 -9.28 5.04
C SER A 432 -7.43 -10.06 4.60
N ILE A 433 -8.55 -9.94 5.33
CA ILE A 433 -9.82 -10.69 5.11
C ILE A 433 -10.39 -10.41 3.71
N GLN A 434 -10.38 -9.15 3.26
CA GLN A 434 -10.85 -8.78 1.92
C GLN A 434 -10.02 -9.43 0.79
N ARG A 435 -8.86 -10.02 1.12
CA ARG A 435 -8.00 -10.77 0.19
C ARG A 435 -8.04 -12.28 0.42
N GLY A 436 -8.96 -12.77 1.26
CA GLY A 436 -9.10 -14.19 1.55
C GLY A 436 -8.06 -14.75 2.53
N TYR A 437 -7.32 -13.89 3.26
CA TYR A 437 -6.44 -14.37 4.32
C TYR A 437 -7.21 -14.60 5.62
N ASP A 438 -7.09 -15.80 6.17
CA ASP A 438 -7.57 -16.12 7.52
C ASP A 438 -6.61 -15.54 8.58
N VAL A 439 -6.90 -14.33 9.06
CA VAL A 439 -6.10 -13.60 10.05
C VAL A 439 -6.00 -14.29 11.41
N THR A 440 -6.89 -15.22 11.73
CA THR A 440 -6.88 -15.93 13.02
C THR A 440 -5.60 -16.77 13.19
N LYS A 441 -4.94 -17.12 12.08
CA LYS A 441 -3.67 -17.86 12.02
C LYS A 441 -2.41 -16.98 12.10
N TYR A 442 -2.58 -15.66 12.23
CA TYR A 442 -1.48 -14.69 12.22
C TYR A 442 -1.21 -14.18 13.64
N VAL A 443 0.03 -13.70 13.87
CA VAL A 443 0.34 -12.88 15.05
C VAL A 443 0.10 -11.41 14.73
N LEU A 444 -0.52 -10.68 15.67
CA LEU A 444 -0.63 -9.22 15.61
C LEU A 444 0.62 -8.61 16.27
N THR A 445 1.60 -8.19 15.46
CA THR A 445 2.82 -7.54 15.96
C THR A 445 2.56 -6.05 16.13
N CYS A 446 2.45 -5.62 17.39
CA CYS A 446 2.06 -4.27 17.76
C CYS A 446 3.30 -3.42 18.08
N PHE A 447 3.41 -2.26 17.44
CA PHE A 447 4.50 -1.31 17.64
C PHE A 447 4.01 0.14 17.43
N GLY A 448 4.90 1.10 17.62
CA GLY A 448 4.51 2.49 17.82
C GLY A 448 4.13 2.76 19.27
N GLY A 449 3.93 4.04 19.60
CA GLY A 449 3.71 4.47 20.99
C GLY A 449 2.32 4.14 21.56
N ALA A 450 1.33 3.88 20.70
CA ALA A 450 -0.07 3.73 21.10
C ALA A 450 -0.68 2.35 20.79
N ALA A 451 -0.09 1.53 19.92
CA ALA A 451 -0.72 0.27 19.48
C ALA A 451 -1.04 -0.67 20.63
N SER A 452 -0.10 -0.82 21.58
CA SER A 452 -0.26 -1.72 22.72
C SER A 452 -1.35 -1.31 23.70
N GLN A 453 -1.89 -0.08 23.58
CA GLN A 453 -3.04 0.39 24.37
C GLN A 453 -4.37 -0.18 23.82
N HIS A 454 -4.38 -0.55 22.53
CA HIS A 454 -5.55 -0.98 21.77
C HIS A 454 -5.48 -2.44 21.30
N ALA A 455 -4.32 -3.09 21.43
CA ALA A 455 -3.99 -4.38 20.83
C ALA A 455 -5.02 -5.49 21.11
N CYS A 456 -5.41 -5.70 22.38
CA CYS A 456 -6.37 -6.74 22.75
C CYS A 456 -7.76 -6.50 22.15
N MET A 457 -8.25 -5.26 22.17
CA MET A 457 -9.56 -4.90 21.58
C MET A 457 -9.56 -5.06 20.06
N VAL A 458 -8.49 -4.64 19.38
CA VAL A 458 -8.34 -4.80 17.93
C VAL A 458 -8.22 -6.29 17.56
N ALA A 459 -7.42 -7.07 18.30
CA ALA A 459 -7.31 -8.51 18.08
C ALA A 459 -8.67 -9.22 18.27
N ASP A 460 -9.46 -8.82 19.28
CA ASP A 460 -10.80 -9.34 19.50
C ASP A 460 -11.77 -9.05 18.34
N LEU A 461 -11.71 -7.85 17.75
CA LEU A 461 -12.52 -7.49 16.58
C LEU A 461 -12.14 -8.28 15.31
N LEU A 462 -10.92 -8.82 15.29
CA LEU A 462 -10.36 -9.58 14.17
C LEU A 462 -10.38 -11.10 14.40
N GLY A 463 -10.74 -11.56 15.60
CA GLY A 463 -10.66 -12.97 15.97
C GLY A 463 -9.23 -13.51 16.08
N MET A 464 -8.24 -12.64 16.25
CA MET A 464 -6.84 -13.04 16.42
C MET A 464 -6.57 -13.46 17.87
N GLU A 465 -5.80 -14.53 18.08
CA GLU A 465 -5.57 -15.09 19.42
C GLU A 465 -4.19 -14.75 20.01
N VAL A 466 -3.26 -14.23 19.20
CA VAL A 466 -1.86 -13.99 19.59
C VAL A 466 -1.41 -12.59 19.19
N ILE A 467 -0.85 -11.88 20.16
CA ILE A 467 -0.28 -10.53 20.03
C ILE A 467 1.20 -10.60 20.41
N LEU A 468 2.06 -9.90 19.67
CA LEU A 468 3.49 -9.75 19.97
C LEU A 468 3.83 -8.28 20.18
N ILE A 469 4.47 -7.94 21.29
CA ILE A 469 4.98 -6.58 21.58
C ILE A 469 6.47 -6.67 21.96
N PRO A 470 7.39 -6.30 21.03
CA PRO A 470 8.83 -6.39 21.27
C PRO A 470 9.34 -5.33 22.29
N PRO A 471 10.54 -5.49 22.87
CA PRO A 471 11.13 -4.51 23.79
C PRO A 471 11.20 -3.09 23.26
N LEU A 472 11.54 -2.93 21.98
CA LEU A 472 11.68 -1.63 21.33
C LEU A 472 10.40 -1.19 20.61
N ALA A 473 9.22 -1.73 20.96
CA ALA A 473 7.95 -1.47 20.27
C ALA A 473 7.68 0.03 20.06
N GLY A 474 7.92 0.87 21.08
CA GLY A 474 7.67 2.32 21.00
C GLY A 474 8.63 3.10 20.11
N VAL A 475 9.72 2.49 19.63
CA VAL A 475 10.76 3.08 18.76
C VAL A 475 11.16 2.11 17.62
N LEU A 476 10.29 1.15 17.28
CA LEU A 476 10.64 0.02 16.41
C LEU A 476 10.97 0.46 14.98
N SER A 477 10.35 1.54 14.51
CA SER A 477 10.63 2.12 13.19
C SER A 477 12.06 2.62 13.11
N ALA A 478 12.55 3.35 14.13
CA ALA A 478 13.95 3.75 14.23
C ALA A 478 14.90 2.54 14.30
N TYR A 479 14.50 1.48 15.01
CA TYR A 479 15.27 0.23 15.06
C TYR A 479 15.37 -0.42 13.68
N GLY A 480 14.26 -0.56 12.96
CA GLY A 480 14.23 -1.10 11.60
C GLY A 480 15.01 -0.24 10.60
N ILE A 481 15.02 1.09 10.76
CA ILE A 481 15.89 2.00 9.99
C ILE A 481 17.37 1.72 10.27
N GLY A 482 17.70 1.45 11.53
CA GLY A 482 19.02 1.00 11.94
C GLY A 482 19.48 -0.30 11.27
N LEU A 483 18.55 -1.26 11.16
CA LEU A 483 18.77 -2.58 10.56
C LEU A 483 18.81 -2.58 9.03
N ALA A 484 18.15 -1.60 8.40
CA ALA A 484 17.99 -1.57 6.95
C ALA A 484 19.35 -1.56 6.22
N GLU A 485 19.39 -2.27 5.09
CA GLU A 485 20.56 -2.41 4.26
C GLU A 485 20.58 -1.32 3.19
N PRO A 486 21.76 -0.79 2.79
CA PRO A 486 21.89 0.01 1.59
C PRO A 486 21.44 -0.78 0.36
N ARG A 487 20.52 -0.22 -0.42
CA ARG A 487 19.96 -0.91 -1.60
C ARG A 487 19.82 0.05 -2.74
N THR A 488 20.04 -0.42 -3.96
CA THR A 488 19.69 0.33 -5.17
C THR A 488 19.00 -0.58 -6.17
N LEU A 489 18.07 0.00 -6.91
CA LEU A 489 17.30 -0.68 -7.95
C LEU A 489 17.53 0.04 -9.27
N ARG A 490 17.75 -0.73 -10.32
CA ARG A 490 17.87 -0.26 -11.70
C ARG A 490 16.95 -1.08 -12.58
N GLU A 491 16.24 -0.40 -13.46
CA GLU A 491 15.29 -1.02 -14.38
C GLU A 491 15.35 -0.39 -15.77
N ILE A 492 14.99 -1.15 -16.79
CA ILE A 492 14.76 -0.66 -18.16
C ILE A 492 13.60 -1.41 -18.81
N SER A 493 12.84 -0.72 -19.66
CA SER A 493 11.98 -1.39 -20.64
C SER A 493 12.81 -2.06 -21.73
N PHE A 494 12.72 -3.39 -21.82
CA PHE A 494 13.41 -4.22 -22.81
C PHE A 494 12.51 -4.52 -24.02
N GLU A 495 11.27 -4.96 -23.78
CA GLU A 495 10.21 -5.21 -24.77
C GLU A 495 10.66 -6.07 -25.97
N LYS A 496 11.23 -7.25 -25.71
CA LYS A 496 11.66 -8.20 -26.76
C LYS A 496 11.10 -9.60 -26.52
N PRO A 497 10.92 -10.43 -27.57
CA PRO A 497 10.46 -11.80 -27.41
C PRO A 497 11.39 -12.62 -26.50
N LEU A 498 10.84 -13.49 -25.65
CA LEU A 498 11.64 -14.41 -24.84
C LEU A 498 12.11 -15.59 -25.71
N ASN A 499 13.35 -15.53 -26.19
CA ASN A 499 13.99 -16.55 -27.02
C ASN A 499 15.52 -16.52 -26.84
N ALA A 500 16.21 -17.50 -27.40
CA ALA A 500 17.66 -17.64 -27.25
C ALA A 500 18.48 -16.40 -27.69
N HIS A 501 18.03 -15.66 -28.72
CA HIS A 501 18.71 -14.44 -29.16
C HIS A 501 18.55 -13.31 -28.13
N SER A 502 17.33 -13.11 -27.64
CA SER A 502 17.07 -12.09 -26.61
C SER A 502 17.77 -12.38 -25.29
N LEU A 503 18.01 -13.65 -24.94
CA LEU A 503 18.80 -13.99 -23.74
C LEU A 503 20.23 -13.40 -23.81
N LEU A 504 20.88 -13.45 -24.97
CA LEU A 504 22.23 -12.87 -25.14
C LEU A 504 22.22 -11.34 -24.96
N GLU A 505 21.18 -10.68 -25.45
CA GLU A 505 21.01 -9.23 -25.27
C GLU A 505 20.64 -8.85 -23.83
N MET A 506 19.87 -9.72 -23.14
CA MET A 506 19.55 -9.57 -21.72
C MET A 506 20.83 -9.68 -20.88
N GLU A 507 21.74 -10.60 -21.16
CA GLU A 507 23.01 -10.72 -20.44
C GLU A 507 23.85 -9.43 -20.51
N VAL A 508 23.90 -8.79 -21.69
CA VAL A 508 24.57 -7.49 -21.86
C VAL A 508 23.87 -6.42 -21.03
N SER A 509 22.54 -6.36 -21.12
CA SER A 509 21.73 -5.36 -20.41
C SER A 509 21.82 -5.52 -18.88
N PHE A 510 21.75 -6.74 -18.36
CA PHE A 510 21.93 -7.04 -16.95
C PHE A 510 23.33 -6.69 -16.47
N ARG A 511 24.38 -6.96 -17.25
CA ARG A 511 25.75 -6.55 -16.92
C ARG A 511 25.86 -5.04 -16.78
N ASP A 512 25.28 -4.28 -17.70
CA ASP A 512 25.31 -2.81 -17.64
C ASP A 512 24.53 -2.27 -16.44
N LEU A 513 23.34 -2.81 -16.17
CA LEU A 513 22.54 -2.42 -15.00
C LEU A 513 23.23 -2.81 -13.68
N LYS A 514 23.86 -3.98 -13.66
CA LYS A 514 24.63 -4.48 -12.51
C LYS A 514 25.82 -3.58 -12.21
N ASN A 515 26.59 -3.19 -13.22
CA ASN A 515 27.70 -2.27 -13.04
C ASN A 515 27.20 -0.93 -12.48
N GLN A 516 26.15 -0.34 -13.07
CA GLN A 516 25.56 0.91 -12.56
C GLN A 516 25.07 0.82 -11.11
N ALA A 517 24.43 -0.29 -10.75
CA ALA A 517 23.91 -0.51 -9.39
C ALA A 517 25.05 -0.73 -8.38
N CYS A 518 26.06 -1.52 -8.74
CA CYS A 518 27.23 -1.75 -7.90
C CYS A 518 28.05 -0.47 -7.73
N ASP A 519 28.30 0.28 -8.80
CA ASP A 519 29.05 1.54 -8.77
C ASP A 519 28.37 2.56 -7.85
N GLU A 520 27.04 2.63 -7.83
CA GLU A 520 26.30 3.50 -6.90
C GLU A 520 26.51 3.09 -5.43
N LEU A 521 26.49 1.79 -5.12
CA LEU A 521 26.72 1.31 -3.75
C LEU A 521 28.19 1.47 -3.33
N VAL A 522 29.14 1.26 -4.24
CA VAL A 522 30.57 1.51 -4.00
C VAL A 522 30.82 2.99 -3.76
N ALA A 523 30.18 3.88 -4.52
CA ALA A 523 30.24 5.33 -4.29
C ALA A 523 29.65 5.75 -2.92
N GLN A 524 28.79 4.91 -2.33
CA GLN A 524 28.26 5.04 -0.97
C GLN A 524 29.14 4.32 0.09
N GLY A 525 30.37 3.94 -0.28
CA GLY A 525 31.35 3.34 0.63
C GLY A 525 31.10 1.87 0.98
N ILE A 526 30.28 1.15 0.21
CA ILE A 526 30.07 -0.29 0.37
C ILE A 526 31.17 -1.05 -0.36
N GLN A 527 31.78 -2.04 0.29
CA GLN A 527 32.80 -2.88 -0.31
C GLN A 527 32.18 -3.79 -1.37
N THR A 528 32.85 -3.96 -2.52
CA THR A 528 32.37 -4.81 -3.62
C THR A 528 32.08 -6.25 -3.17
N SER A 529 32.87 -6.79 -2.22
CA SER A 529 32.66 -8.13 -1.65
C SER A 529 31.37 -8.28 -0.84
N ASP A 530 30.82 -7.16 -0.35
CA ASP A 530 29.61 -7.13 0.47
C ASP A 530 28.36 -6.87 -0.37
N ILE A 531 28.49 -6.63 -1.68
CA ILE A 531 27.35 -6.38 -2.57
C ILE A 531 26.81 -7.70 -3.13
N VAL A 532 25.51 -7.92 -2.97
CA VAL A 532 24.77 -8.99 -3.64
C VAL A 532 23.78 -8.40 -4.61
N THR A 533 23.66 -9.02 -5.78
CA THR A 533 22.78 -8.57 -6.85
C THR A 533 21.75 -9.64 -7.18
N ASN A 534 20.49 -9.24 -7.31
CA ASN A 534 19.40 -10.08 -7.80
C ASN A 534 19.01 -9.62 -9.20
N GLU A 535 18.91 -10.56 -10.12
CA GLU A 535 18.50 -10.31 -11.50
C GLU A 535 17.07 -10.81 -11.70
N THR A 536 16.20 -9.90 -12.08
CA THR A 536 14.77 -10.14 -12.19
C THR A 536 14.28 -9.63 -13.53
N LEU A 537 13.35 -10.35 -14.14
CA LEU A 537 12.70 -9.96 -15.38
C LEU A 537 11.19 -10.05 -15.23
N TYR A 538 10.50 -9.18 -15.96
CA TYR A 538 9.06 -9.14 -16.04
C TYR A 538 8.65 -9.70 -17.40
N VAL A 539 7.98 -10.85 -17.40
CA VAL A 539 7.59 -11.57 -18.62
C VAL A 539 6.08 -11.54 -18.78
N ARG A 540 5.60 -11.34 -20.00
CA ARG A 540 4.18 -11.34 -20.34
C ARG A 540 3.93 -12.09 -21.64
N TYR A 541 2.67 -12.42 -21.90
CA TYR A 541 2.27 -12.87 -23.23
C TYR A 541 2.24 -11.69 -24.21
N LEU A 542 2.63 -11.94 -25.47
CA LEU A 542 2.61 -10.93 -26.53
C LEU A 542 1.22 -10.34 -26.70
N GLY A 543 1.07 -9.03 -26.52
CA GLY A 543 -0.22 -8.32 -26.66
C GLY A 543 -1.07 -8.28 -25.39
N THR A 544 -0.59 -8.80 -24.26
CA THR A 544 -1.15 -8.53 -22.93
C THR A 544 -0.31 -7.47 -22.20
N ASN A 545 -0.83 -6.86 -21.13
CA ASN A 545 -0.12 -5.84 -20.34
C ASN A 545 0.33 -6.34 -18.95
N THR A 546 0.03 -7.60 -18.61
CA THR A 546 0.41 -8.15 -17.31
C THR A 546 1.66 -8.98 -17.39
N SER A 547 2.68 -8.48 -16.73
CA SER A 547 3.91 -9.19 -16.46
C SER A 547 3.86 -10.01 -15.18
N ILE A 548 4.53 -11.15 -15.21
CA ILE A 548 4.90 -11.94 -14.04
C ILE A 548 6.38 -11.72 -13.78
N GLU A 549 6.72 -11.49 -12.51
CA GLU A 549 8.08 -11.36 -12.02
C GLU A 549 8.76 -12.73 -11.95
N LEU A 550 9.89 -12.89 -12.62
CA LEU A 550 10.69 -14.11 -12.64
C LEU A 550 12.13 -13.78 -12.25
N MET A 551 12.75 -14.70 -11.52
CA MET A 551 14.20 -14.67 -11.31
C MET A 551 14.90 -15.06 -12.61
N ASN A 552 15.99 -14.40 -12.96
CA ASN A 552 16.75 -14.73 -14.15
C ASN A 552 17.24 -16.18 -14.12
N ASN A 553 17.03 -16.92 -15.21
CA ASN A 553 17.35 -18.33 -15.32
C ASN A 553 17.47 -18.73 -16.81
N ASP A 554 17.74 -20.00 -17.11
CA ASP A 554 17.73 -20.50 -18.48
C ASP A 554 16.32 -20.42 -19.11
N LEU A 555 16.27 -20.39 -20.44
CA LEU A 555 15.03 -20.22 -21.20
C LEU A 555 13.93 -21.23 -20.82
N SER A 556 14.29 -22.49 -20.58
CA SER A 556 13.30 -23.53 -20.28
C SER A 556 12.70 -23.35 -18.89
N SER A 557 13.53 -23.01 -17.91
CA SER A 557 13.07 -22.67 -16.56
C SER A 557 12.21 -21.42 -16.56
N LEU A 558 12.59 -20.37 -17.29
CA LEU A 558 11.81 -19.14 -17.39
C LEU A 558 10.41 -19.38 -17.96
N ILE A 559 10.29 -20.18 -19.02
CA ILE A 559 8.98 -20.53 -19.61
C ILE A 559 8.15 -21.34 -18.62
N SER A 560 8.74 -22.37 -18.00
CA SER A 560 8.04 -23.22 -17.03
C SER A 560 7.58 -22.43 -15.79
N ASP A 561 8.44 -21.58 -15.25
CA ASP A 561 8.13 -20.74 -14.09
C ASP A 561 7.04 -19.72 -14.42
N PHE A 562 7.13 -19.09 -15.60
CA PHE A 562 6.08 -18.20 -16.10
C PHE A 562 4.74 -18.92 -16.21
N GLU A 563 4.70 -20.07 -16.88
CA GLU A 563 3.47 -20.84 -17.08
C GLU A 563 2.89 -21.35 -15.75
N GLY A 564 3.74 -21.81 -14.84
CA GLY A 564 3.35 -22.24 -13.50
C GLY A 564 2.73 -21.11 -12.69
N GLN A 565 3.39 -19.94 -12.66
CA GLN A 565 2.86 -18.76 -11.99
C GLN A 565 1.61 -18.19 -12.67
N HIS A 566 1.55 -18.19 -14.00
CA HIS A 566 0.39 -17.73 -14.75
C HIS A 566 -0.82 -18.62 -14.46
N ARG A 567 -0.63 -19.94 -14.44
CA ARG A 567 -1.68 -20.91 -14.05
C ARG A 567 -2.10 -20.72 -12.59
N HIS A 568 -1.17 -20.45 -11.70
CA HIS A 568 -1.48 -20.19 -10.30
C HIS A 568 -2.28 -18.89 -10.11
N ASN A 569 -1.85 -17.80 -10.74
CA ASN A 569 -2.41 -16.47 -10.57
C ASN A 569 -3.76 -16.30 -11.31
N PHE A 570 -3.89 -16.91 -12.49
CA PHE A 570 -5.02 -16.68 -13.39
C PHE A 570 -5.83 -17.94 -13.72
N GLY A 571 -5.34 -19.13 -13.36
CA GLY A 571 -6.05 -20.40 -13.56
C GLY A 571 -5.75 -21.11 -14.90
N PHE A 572 -5.00 -20.51 -15.82
CA PHE A 572 -4.79 -21.03 -17.18
C PHE A 572 -3.43 -20.60 -17.77
N ILE A 573 -3.09 -21.07 -18.98
CA ILE A 573 -1.93 -20.63 -19.80
C ILE A 573 -2.36 -20.42 -21.27
N TYR A 574 -1.55 -19.73 -22.09
CA TYR A 574 -1.72 -19.64 -23.54
C TYR A 574 -0.59 -20.42 -24.27
N PRO A 575 -0.77 -21.72 -24.56
CA PRO A 575 0.32 -22.57 -25.06
C PRO A 575 0.96 -22.08 -26.37
N ASN A 576 0.17 -21.43 -27.23
CA ASN A 576 0.60 -21.02 -28.57
C ASN A 576 0.97 -19.53 -28.67
N ARG A 577 0.97 -18.79 -27.55
CA ARG A 577 1.22 -17.34 -27.56
C ARG A 577 2.65 -17.06 -27.13
N SER A 578 3.38 -16.31 -27.97
CA SER A 578 4.77 -15.96 -27.67
C SER A 578 4.88 -15.13 -26.38
N LEU A 579 5.99 -15.33 -25.66
CA LEU A 579 6.33 -14.55 -24.47
C LEU A 579 7.21 -13.36 -24.85
N VAL A 580 7.07 -12.28 -24.09
CA VAL A 580 7.82 -11.02 -24.23
C VAL A 580 8.42 -10.69 -22.88
N VAL A 581 9.71 -10.39 -22.86
CA VAL A 581 10.38 -9.79 -21.71
C VAL A 581 10.13 -8.29 -21.76
N GLU A 582 9.28 -7.80 -20.86
CA GLU A 582 8.85 -6.41 -20.76
C GLU A 582 9.95 -5.55 -20.14
N THR A 583 10.40 -5.91 -18.94
CA THR A 583 11.32 -5.11 -18.11
C THR A 583 12.42 -6.00 -17.54
N LEU A 584 13.63 -5.46 -17.48
CA LEU A 584 14.76 -6.05 -16.75
C LEU A 584 15.04 -5.22 -15.51
N VAL A 585 15.26 -5.87 -14.37
CA VAL A 585 15.50 -5.24 -13.08
C VAL A 585 16.72 -5.85 -12.40
N ILE A 586 17.62 -4.99 -11.92
CA ILE A 586 18.70 -5.35 -10.99
C ILE A 586 18.43 -4.70 -9.66
N GLU A 587 18.36 -5.49 -8.60
CA GLU A 587 18.46 -5.01 -7.21
C GLU A 587 19.86 -5.33 -6.69
N ALA A 588 20.63 -4.32 -6.31
CA ALA A 588 21.88 -4.50 -5.58
C ALA A 588 21.69 -4.16 -4.10
N VAL A 589 22.21 -5.00 -3.22
CA VAL A 589 22.07 -4.91 -1.76
C VAL A 589 23.46 -4.97 -1.14
N GLY A 590 23.83 -3.94 -0.38
CA GLY A 590 25.02 -3.97 0.46
C GLY A 590 24.73 -4.75 1.74
N LYS A 591 25.26 -5.97 1.86
CA LYS A 591 25.09 -6.81 3.04
C LYS A 591 25.60 -6.09 4.27
N ARG A 592 24.83 -6.19 5.35
CA ARG A 592 25.28 -5.79 6.67
C ARG A 592 26.45 -6.67 7.10
N GLN A 593 27.57 -6.07 7.51
CA GLN A 593 28.49 -6.74 8.41
C GLN A 593 27.75 -6.96 9.73
N LYS A 594 27.52 -8.22 10.11
CA LYS A 594 26.92 -8.57 11.42
C LYS A 594 27.82 -8.01 12.52
N SER A 595 27.59 -6.76 12.93
CA SER A 595 27.99 -6.29 14.25
C SER A 595 27.36 -7.25 15.25
N GLY A 596 28.16 -7.81 16.16
CA GLY A 596 27.81 -8.92 17.03
C GLY A 596 26.39 -8.87 17.57
N SER A 597 25.78 -10.05 17.73
CA SER A 597 24.51 -10.27 18.40
C SER A 597 24.34 -9.25 19.52
N SER A 598 23.33 -8.39 19.42
CA SER A 598 22.86 -7.67 20.59
C SER A 598 22.49 -8.74 21.61
N GLU A 599 23.28 -8.86 22.66
CA GLU A 599 22.88 -9.67 23.81
C GLU A 599 21.48 -9.22 24.23
N PRO A 600 20.62 -10.14 24.72
CA PRO A 600 19.31 -9.78 25.23
C PRO A 600 19.46 -8.58 26.17
N LEU A 601 18.54 -7.61 26.10
CA LEU A 601 18.47 -6.55 27.08
C LEU A 601 18.30 -7.20 28.47
N HIS A 602 19.40 -7.37 29.19
CA HIS A 602 19.38 -7.93 30.54
C HIS A 602 18.90 -6.84 31.48
N TYR A 603 17.65 -6.96 31.93
CA TYR A 603 17.15 -6.12 33.01
C TYR A 603 17.60 -6.74 34.34
N THR A 604 18.56 -6.11 35.01
CA THR A 604 19.14 -6.56 36.30
C THR A 604 18.76 -5.62 37.45
N GLU A 605 17.67 -4.87 37.34
CA GLU A 605 17.18 -4.07 38.46
C GLU A 605 16.49 -4.94 39.52
N ASP A 606 16.71 -4.56 40.78
CA ASP A 606 16.21 -5.20 41.99
C ASP A 606 14.69 -5.46 41.92
N THR A 607 14.30 -6.72 42.15
CA THR A 607 12.92 -7.22 42.09
C THR A 607 12.12 -6.89 43.36
N SER A 608 12.75 -6.25 44.35
CA SER A 608 12.09 -5.82 45.56
C SER A 608 11.34 -4.48 45.34
N ASN A 609 10.00 -4.58 45.34
CA ASN A 609 9.01 -3.48 45.30
C ASN A 609 8.86 -2.70 43.99
N ASN A 610 7.69 -2.84 43.34
CA ASN A 610 6.81 -1.71 42.96
C ASN A 610 5.61 -2.20 42.11
N LEU A 611 4.71 -2.99 42.70
CA LEU A 611 3.38 -3.23 42.13
C LEU A 611 2.46 -2.09 42.56
N ASP A 612 2.45 -1.00 41.79
CA ASP A 612 1.42 0.02 41.99
C ASP A 612 0.05 -0.53 41.56
N LYS A 613 -1.02 -0.02 42.15
CA LYS A 613 -2.39 -0.35 41.74
C LYS A 613 -3.09 0.93 41.32
N VAL A 614 -3.66 0.91 40.13
CA VAL A 614 -4.38 2.05 39.55
C VAL A 614 -5.81 1.65 39.22
N THR A 615 -6.69 2.62 39.13
CA THR A 615 -8.07 2.40 38.68
C THR A 615 -8.11 2.42 37.15
N MET A 616 -8.74 1.42 36.55
CA MET A 616 -9.10 1.37 35.14
C MET A 616 -10.62 1.16 35.02
N ILE A 617 -11.24 1.78 34.03
CA ILE A 617 -12.67 1.61 33.75
C ILE A 617 -12.83 0.54 32.67
N ILE A 618 -13.61 -0.50 32.97
CA ILE A 618 -13.92 -1.60 32.05
C ILE A 618 -15.42 -1.86 32.08
N GLY A 619 -16.13 -1.58 30.98
CA GLY A 619 -17.55 -1.93 30.85
C GLY A 619 -18.38 -1.26 31.94
N SER A 620 -18.21 0.05 32.10
CA SER A 620 -18.82 0.89 33.14
C SER A 620 -18.43 0.59 34.59
N GLN A 621 -17.50 -0.35 34.84
CA GLN A 621 -17.02 -0.66 36.19
C GLN A 621 -15.60 -0.13 36.42
N GLU A 622 -15.37 0.46 37.59
CA GLU A 622 -14.02 0.76 38.06
C GLU A 622 -13.36 -0.50 38.62
N VAL A 623 -12.19 -0.85 38.09
CA VAL A 623 -11.43 -2.04 38.45
C VAL A 623 -10.03 -1.62 38.87
N MET A 624 -9.59 -2.10 40.03
CA MET A 624 -8.19 -1.92 40.48
C MET A 624 -7.27 -2.89 39.72
N VAL A 625 -6.38 -2.35 38.91
CA VAL A 625 -5.43 -3.12 38.07
C VAL A 625 -4.00 -2.96 38.56
N ARG A 626 -3.18 -4.00 38.38
CA ARG A 626 -1.76 -3.97 38.73
C ARG A 626 -0.95 -3.30 37.61
N VAL A 627 -0.01 -2.46 38.01
CA VAL A 627 0.98 -1.85 37.10
C VAL A 627 2.32 -2.54 37.29
N TYR A 628 2.88 -3.03 36.19
CA TYR A 628 4.20 -3.64 36.13
C TYR A 628 5.15 -2.71 35.37
N LYS A 629 6.34 -2.48 35.89
CA LYS A 629 7.40 -1.83 35.11
C LYS A 629 8.05 -2.87 34.22
N ARG A 630 8.23 -2.60 32.92
CA ARG A 630 8.82 -3.56 31.98
C ARG A 630 10.18 -4.07 32.46
N LYS A 631 11.03 -3.17 32.99
CA LYS A 631 12.38 -3.49 33.50
C LYS A 631 12.39 -4.43 34.72
N SER A 632 11.28 -4.58 35.44
CA SER A 632 11.21 -5.49 36.58
C SER A 632 10.66 -6.88 36.21
N LEU A 633 10.39 -7.12 34.92
CA LEU A 633 9.86 -8.39 34.45
C LEU A 633 10.99 -9.37 34.14
N ILE A 634 10.75 -10.65 34.44
CA ILE A 634 11.71 -11.74 34.17
C ILE A 634 11.22 -12.62 33.01
N ALA A 635 12.15 -13.26 32.31
CA ALA A 635 11.83 -14.25 31.29
C ALA A 635 10.94 -15.38 31.86
N GLY A 636 9.95 -15.81 31.07
CA GLY A 636 8.94 -16.81 31.45
C GLY A 636 7.83 -16.30 32.37
N GLN A 637 7.86 -15.03 32.82
CA GLN A 637 6.83 -14.49 33.70
C GLN A 637 5.47 -14.41 32.98
N MET A 638 4.43 -14.85 33.68
CA MET A 638 3.03 -14.80 33.21
C MET A 638 2.24 -13.71 33.93
N ILE A 639 1.50 -12.90 33.18
CA ILE A 639 0.66 -11.81 33.71
C ILE A 639 -0.74 -11.95 33.12
N SER A 640 -1.76 -12.19 33.96
CA SER A 640 -3.16 -12.25 33.51
C SER A 640 -3.80 -10.86 33.57
N GLY A 641 -4.61 -10.52 32.57
CA GLY A 641 -5.39 -9.29 32.56
C GLY A 641 -6.57 -9.34 33.56
N PRO A 642 -7.13 -8.18 33.95
CA PRO A 642 -6.73 -6.84 33.53
C PRO A 642 -5.44 -6.35 34.23
N ALA A 643 -4.45 -5.90 33.45
CA ALA A 643 -3.16 -5.42 33.95
C ALA A 643 -2.52 -4.42 32.98
N ILE A 644 -1.62 -3.58 33.51
CA ILE A 644 -0.87 -2.60 32.71
C ILE A 644 0.63 -2.90 32.85
N ILE A 645 1.36 -2.96 31.75
CA ILE A 645 2.83 -2.94 31.74
C ILE A 645 3.27 -1.58 31.19
N VAL A 646 3.98 -0.82 32.01
CA VAL A 646 4.53 0.49 31.64
C VAL A 646 5.99 0.35 31.26
N ASP A 647 6.36 1.01 30.17
CA ASP A 647 7.71 1.15 29.68
C ASP A 647 7.99 2.63 29.37
N GLN A 648 9.25 3.00 29.23
CA GLN A 648 9.67 4.37 28.96
C GLN A 648 9.01 4.95 27.70
N ASN A 649 8.76 4.10 26.68
CA ASN A 649 8.27 4.50 25.37
C ASN A 649 6.91 3.88 24.99
N ASN A 650 6.29 3.10 25.88
CA ASN A 650 5.06 2.35 25.57
C ASN A 650 4.24 2.06 26.84
N THR A 651 2.91 2.01 26.70
CA THR A 651 1.98 1.49 27.73
C THR A 651 1.21 0.31 27.13
N ILE A 652 1.41 -0.88 27.71
CA ILE A 652 0.76 -2.11 27.26
C ILE A 652 -0.42 -2.39 28.18
N VAL A 653 -1.61 -2.49 27.61
CA VAL A 653 -2.82 -2.88 28.35
C VAL A 653 -3.14 -4.33 28.02
N ILE A 654 -3.20 -5.17 29.05
CA ILE A 654 -3.66 -6.55 28.96
C ILE A 654 -5.12 -6.53 29.42
N ASP A 655 -6.05 -6.62 28.48
CA ASP A 655 -7.48 -6.63 28.78
C ASP A 655 -7.90 -7.95 29.49
N PRO A 656 -9.09 -8.01 30.12
CA PRO A 656 -9.62 -9.26 30.67
C PRO A 656 -9.62 -10.39 29.64
N ASP A 657 -9.50 -11.64 30.11
CA ASP A 657 -9.44 -12.86 29.27
C ASP A 657 -8.17 -13.04 28.42
N TRP A 658 -7.23 -12.10 28.51
CA TRP A 658 -5.90 -12.18 27.92
C TRP A 658 -4.81 -12.44 28.97
N ARG A 659 -3.74 -13.12 28.56
CA ARG A 659 -2.57 -13.39 29.40
C ARG A 659 -1.28 -13.14 28.64
N ALA A 660 -0.41 -12.32 29.20
CA ALA A 660 0.94 -12.08 28.69
C ALA A 660 1.94 -13.11 29.21
N ASN A 661 2.90 -13.47 28.36
CA ASN A 661 4.10 -14.24 28.64
C ASN A 661 5.32 -13.43 28.22
N ILE A 662 6.32 -13.32 29.09
CA ILE A 662 7.60 -12.69 28.77
C ILE A 662 8.54 -13.75 28.16
N THR A 663 9.03 -13.53 26.95
CA THR A 663 9.94 -14.49 26.28
C THR A 663 11.39 -14.35 26.79
N GLU A 664 12.28 -15.26 26.38
CA GLU A 664 13.73 -15.14 26.63
C GLU A 664 14.35 -13.90 25.96
N LEU A 665 13.73 -13.42 24.88
CA LEU A 665 14.09 -12.17 24.21
C LEU A 665 13.40 -10.94 24.84
N TYR A 666 12.69 -11.14 25.97
CA TYR A 666 11.89 -10.14 26.68
C TYR A 666 10.76 -9.54 25.84
N ASP A 667 10.29 -10.23 24.79
CA ASP A 667 9.04 -9.87 24.12
C ASP A 667 7.85 -10.13 25.05
N VAL A 668 6.80 -9.32 24.92
CA VAL A 668 5.51 -9.58 25.56
C VAL A 668 4.61 -10.28 24.56
N VAL A 669 4.42 -11.58 24.72
CA VAL A 669 3.47 -12.37 23.91
C VAL A 669 2.16 -12.48 24.67
N ILE A 670 1.10 -11.86 24.17
CA ILE A 670 -0.23 -11.90 24.79
C ILE A 670 -1.09 -12.91 24.05
N LYS A 671 -1.65 -13.87 24.79
CA LYS A 671 -2.55 -14.89 24.25
C LYS A 671 -3.92 -14.81 24.90
N ARG A 672 -4.95 -15.00 24.09
CA ARG A 672 -6.32 -15.12 24.59
C ARG A 672 -6.51 -16.51 25.21
N TYR A 673 -6.84 -16.59 26.51
CA TYR A 673 -7.00 -17.89 27.18
C TYR A 673 -8.47 -18.28 27.38
N LYS A 674 -9.38 -17.32 27.40
CA LYS A 674 -10.82 -17.57 27.39
C LYS A 674 -11.38 -17.13 26.05
N LYS A 675 -11.75 -18.11 25.22
CA LYS A 675 -12.35 -17.85 23.91
C LYS A 675 -13.58 -16.96 24.08
N LYS A 676 -13.59 -15.80 23.43
CA LYS A 676 -14.84 -15.08 23.14
C LYS A 676 -15.60 -16.02 22.22
N PHE A 677 -16.88 -16.30 22.50
CA PHE A 677 -17.74 -17.25 21.77
C PHE A 677 -17.22 -17.49 20.35
N GLN A 678 -16.52 -18.62 20.16
CA GLN A 678 -16.20 -19.07 18.82
C GLN A 678 -17.52 -19.51 18.20
N ILE A 679 -17.73 -19.15 16.95
CA ILE A 679 -18.71 -19.81 16.09
C ILE A 679 -18.38 -21.30 16.13
N THR A 680 -19.14 -22.04 16.93
CA THR A 680 -19.13 -23.50 16.97
C THR A 680 -19.85 -23.98 15.73
N GLU A 681 -19.07 -24.40 14.73
CA GLU A 681 -19.51 -24.82 13.39
C GLU A 681 -20.28 -23.74 12.62
N VAL A 682 -19.77 -23.37 11.43
CA VAL A 682 -20.55 -22.52 10.53
C VAL A 682 -21.78 -23.33 10.09
N THR A 683 -22.95 -22.90 10.53
CA THR A 683 -24.23 -23.55 10.19
C THR A 683 -24.94 -22.80 9.05
N THR A 684 -26.06 -23.33 8.56
CA THR A 684 -26.90 -22.65 7.56
C THR A 684 -27.74 -21.50 8.13
N ASN A 685 -27.77 -21.32 9.45
CA ASN A 685 -28.46 -20.20 10.10
C ASN A 685 -27.66 -18.89 9.94
N VAL A 686 -28.38 -17.77 9.80
CA VAL A 686 -27.76 -16.43 9.69
C VAL A 686 -27.03 -16.10 10.98
N ASP A 687 -25.70 -15.99 10.89
CA ASP A 687 -24.86 -15.36 11.90
C ASP A 687 -24.35 -14.01 11.36
N PRO A 688 -24.51 -12.88 12.08
CA PRO A 688 -24.11 -11.56 11.57
C PRO A 688 -22.62 -11.43 11.22
N ILE A 689 -21.74 -12.13 11.92
CA ILE A 689 -20.29 -12.13 11.63
C ILE A 689 -20.04 -12.94 10.37
N MET A 690 -20.64 -14.13 10.27
CA MET A 690 -20.49 -14.96 9.07
C MET A 690 -21.16 -14.35 7.85
N LEU A 691 -22.27 -13.62 8.00
CA LEU A 691 -22.91 -12.89 6.92
C LEU A 691 -21.95 -11.86 6.32
N GLU A 692 -21.27 -11.10 7.19
CA GLU A 692 -20.23 -10.16 6.77
C GLU A 692 -19.02 -10.87 6.15
N VAL A 693 -18.60 -12.01 6.69
CA VAL A 693 -17.52 -12.83 6.10
C VAL A 693 -17.91 -13.31 4.70
N PHE A 694 -19.09 -13.89 4.50
CA PHE A 694 -19.56 -14.37 3.20
C PHE A 694 -19.78 -13.24 2.21
N ASN A 695 -20.34 -12.11 2.63
CA ASN A 695 -20.47 -10.92 1.80
C ASN A 695 -19.10 -10.44 1.31
N ASN A 696 -18.12 -10.33 2.20
CA ASN A 696 -16.74 -9.97 1.83
C ASN A 696 -16.06 -11.05 0.97
N LEU A 697 -16.33 -12.34 1.21
CA LEU A 697 -15.78 -13.43 0.40
C LEU A 697 -16.34 -13.38 -1.03
N PHE A 698 -17.65 -13.23 -1.21
CA PHE A 698 -18.28 -13.12 -2.52
C PHE A 698 -17.84 -11.85 -3.26
N MET A 699 -17.78 -10.71 -2.56
CA MET A 699 -17.20 -9.48 -3.12
C MET A 699 -15.72 -9.66 -3.50
N SER A 700 -14.91 -10.27 -2.63
CA SER A 700 -13.49 -10.56 -2.92
C SER A 700 -13.33 -11.46 -4.14
N ILE A 701 -14.22 -12.44 -4.33
CA ILE A 701 -14.21 -13.28 -5.53
C ILE A 701 -14.51 -12.44 -6.76
N ALA A 702 -15.55 -11.61 -6.74
CA ALA A 702 -15.89 -10.73 -7.86
C ALA A 702 -14.73 -9.75 -8.18
N GLU A 703 -14.07 -9.20 -7.16
CA GLU A 703 -12.87 -8.35 -7.31
C GLU A 703 -11.68 -9.13 -7.86
N GLN A 704 -11.46 -10.38 -7.44
CA GLN A 704 -10.41 -11.23 -7.97
C GLN A 704 -10.67 -11.58 -9.44
N MET A 705 -11.92 -11.89 -9.80
CA MET A 705 -12.34 -12.04 -11.20
C MET A 705 -12.01 -10.77 -11.99
N GLY A 706 -12.34 -9.60 -11.45
CA GLY A 706 -12.04 -8.30 -12.06
C GLY A 706 -10.55 -8.05 -12.24
N ALA A 707 -9.74 -8.36 -11.21
CA ALA A 707 -8.30 -8.25 -11.28
C ALA A 707 -7.68 -9.19 -12.31
N VAL A 708 -8.21 -10.41 -12.49
CA VAL A 708 -7.79 -11.30 -13.58
C VAL A 708 -8.17 -10.71 -14.94
N LEU A 709 -9.38 -10.16 -15.07
CA LEU A 709 -9.86 -9.57 -16.32
C LEU A 709 -9.02 -8.36 -16.73
N GLU A 710 -8.82 -7.39 -15.82
CA GLU A 710 -7.96 -6.22 -16.00
C GLU A 710 -6.56 -6.65 -16.48
N LYS A 711 -6.00 -7.68 -15.85
CA LYS A 711 -4.63 -8.12 -16.10
C LYS A 711 -4.47 -8.89 -17.42
N THR A 712 -5.44 -9.72 -17.77
CA THR A 712 -5.32 -10.62 -18.93
C THR A 712 -5.85 -10.01 -20.23
N SER A 713 -6.63 -8.93 -20.15
CA SER A 713 -7.18 -8.24 -21.32
C SER A 713 -6.13 -7.53 -22.17
N SER A 714 -6.39 -7.46 -23.47
CA SER A 714 -5.55 -6.81 -24.47
C SER A 714 -6.01 -5.38 -24.77
N SER A 715 -7.32 -5.09 -24.74
CA SER A 715 -7.85 -3.76 -25.03
C SER A 715 -7.66 -2.76 -23.90
N VAL A 716 -7.47 -1.49 -24.28
CA VAL A 716 -7.32 -0.36 -23.35
C VAL A 716 -8.61 -0.09 -22.57
N ASN A 717 -9.78 -0.37 -23.17
CA ASN A 717 -11.08 -0.20 -22.52
C ASN A 717 -11.20 -1.06 -21.27
N ILE A 718 -10.90 -2.36 -21.37
CA ILE A 718 -11.00 -3.27 -20.23
C ILE A 718 -9.80 -3.07 -19.27
N LYS A 719 -8.57 -3.01 -19.78
CA LYS A 719 -7.36 -3.06 -18.92
C LYS A 719 -6.97 -1.74 -18.23
N GLU A 720 -7.32 -0.59 -18.82
CA GLU A 720 -6.89 0.73 -18.31
C GLU A 720 -8.08 1.62 -17.94
N ARG A 721 -9.15 1.64 -18.75
CA ARG A 721 -10.37 2.39 -18.41
C ARG A 721 -11.27 1.65 -17.42
N LEU A 722 -11.00 0.36 -17.20
CA LEU A 722 -11.76 -0.55 -16.32
C LEU A 722 -13.24 -0.65 -16.72
N ASP A 723 -13.50 -0.62 -18.03
CA ASP A 723 -14.84 -0.71 -18.60
C ASP A 723 -15.33 -2.17 -18.67
N PHE A 724 -15.52 -2.75 -17.49
CA PHE A 724 -15.98 -4.13 -17.31
C PHE A 724 -16.75 -4.28 -16.01
N SER A 725 -17.32 -5.46 -15.73
CA SER A 725 -17.83 -5.84 -14.41
C SER A 725 -17.80 -7.36 -14.25
N CYS A 726 -17.58 -7.81 -13.02
CA CYS A 726 -17.52 -9.23 -12.68
C CYS A 726 -18.51 -9.51 -11.55
N ALA A 727 -19.21 -10.63 -11.62
CA ALA A 727 -20.31 -10.92 -10.72
C ALA A 727 -20.49 -12.43 -10.46
N ILE A 728 -21.08 -12.72 -9.31
CA ILE A 728 -21.46 -14.06 -8.85
C ILE A 728 -22.97 -14.11 -8.77
N PHE A 729 -23.55 -15.23 -9.17
CA PHE A 729 -24.99 -15.43 -9.20
C PHE A 729 -25.36 -16.77 -8.55
N ASP A 730 -26.53 -16.80 -7.93
CA ASP A 730 -27.13 -18.02 -7.40
C ASP A 730 -27.58 -18.99 -8.52
N SER A 731 -28.14 -20.14 -8.14
CA SER A 731 -28.69 -21.13 -9.09
C SER A 731 -29.81 -20.61 -10.00
N LYS A 732 -30.44 -19.47 -9.66
CA LYS A 732 -31.55 -18.84 -10.40
C LYS A 732 -31.09 -17.62 -11.21
N GLY A 733 -29.80 -17.28 -11.19
CA GLY A 733 -29.25 -16.10 -11.86
C GLY A 733 -29.50 -14.79 -11.12
N ALA A 734 -29.85 -14.83 -9.83
CA ALA A 734 -29.89 -13.63 -8.99
C ALA A 734 -28.47 -13.17 -8.64
N LEU A 735 -28.24 -11.86 -8.70
CA LEU A 735 -26.94 -11.26 -8.42
C LEU A 735 -26.64 -11.32 -6.92
N ILE A 736 -25.53 -11.96 -6.54
CA ILE A 736 -25.09 -12.09 -5.14
C ILE A 736 -24.02 -11.06 -4.79
N ALA A 737 -23.01 -10.91 -5.66
CA ALA A 737 -21.92 -9.97 -5.46
C ALA A 737 -21.38 -9.48 -6.81
N ASN A 738 -20.88 -8.25 -6.82
CA ASN A 738 -20.32 -7.63 -8.02
C ASN A 738 -19.13 -6.72 -7.68
N ALA A 739 -18.09 -6.75 -8.50
CA ALA A 739 -17.02 -5.76 -8.42
C ALA A 739 -17.51 -4.45 -9.09
N PRO A 740 -17.53 -3.31 -8.37
CA PRO A 740 -18.06 -2.06 -8.88
C PRO A 740 -17.04 -1.36 -9.80
N HIS A 741 -17.15 -1.62 -11.10
CA HIS A 741 -16.33 -0.96 -12.11
C HIS A 741 -17.18 -0.08 -13.06
N MET A 742 -18.39 -0.54 -13.42
CA MET A 742 -19.32 0.22 -14.27
C MET A 742 -20.77 0.08 -13.77
N PRO A 743 -21.44 1.18 -13.35
CA PRO A 743 -22.78 1.10 -12.75
C PRO A 743 -23.84 0.52 -13.68
N ILE A 744 -23.72 0.77 -14.98
CA ILE A 744 -24.69 0.33 -15.99
C ILE A 744 -24.74 -1.21 -16.13
N HIS A 745 -23.65 -1.91 -15.81
CA HIS A 745 -23.60 -3.37 -15.84
C HIS A 745 -24.39 -4.00 -14.69
N LEU A 746 -24.51 -3.31 -13.54
CA LEU A 746 -24.98 -3.89 -12.29
C LEU A 746 -26.43 -4.36 -12.36
N GLY A 747 -27.29 -3.61 -13.05
CA GLY A 747 -28.72 -3.93 -13.17
C GLY A 747 -29.04 -5.00 -14.22
N SER A 748 -28.14 -5.28 -15.16
CA SER A 748 -28.47 -5.99 -16.41
C SER A 748 -27.83 -7.37 -16.55
N MET A 749 -26.69 -7.62 -15.89
CA MET A 749 -26.01 -8.93 -15.97
C MET A 749 -26.86 -10.09 -15.40
N GLY A 750 -27.69 -9.85 -14.38
CA GLY A 750 -28.61 -10.88 -13.86
C GLY A 750 -29.62 -11.34 -14.92
N GLU A 751 -30.13 -10.42 -15.73
CA GLU A 751 -31.02 -10.76 -16.85
C GLU A 751 -30.27 -11.55 -17.94
N SER A 752 -29.01 -11.23 -18.22
CA SER A 752 -28.17 -12.03 -19.13
C SER A 752 -28.02 -13.48 -18.69
N VAL A 753 -27.81 -13.73 -17.38
CA VAL A 753 -27.73 -15.09 -16.83
C VAL A 753 -29.07 -15.80 -16.96
N ARG A 754 -30.18 -15.12 -16.63
CA ARG A 754 -31.53 -15.70 -16.77
C ARG A 754 -31.90 -16.00 -18.21
N ALA A 755 -31.52 -15.16 -19.17
CA ALA A 755 -31.78 -15.39 -20.59
C ALA A 755 -31.06 -16.66 -21.10
N ILE A 756 -29.78 -16.86 -20.72
CA ILE A 756 -29.06 -18.08 -21.04
C ILE A 756 -29.67 -19.30 -20.32
N LEU A 757 -30.04 -19.17 -19.04
CA LEU A 757 -30.75 -20.21 -18.30
C LEU A 757 -32.05 -20.64 -18.99
N GLN A 758 -32.87 -19.69 -19.48
CA GLN A 758 -34.09 -19.98 -20.21
C GLN A 758 -33.83 -20.72 -21.53
N LYS A 759 -32.78 -20.33 -22.26
CA LYS A 759 -32.44 -20.93 -23.57
C LYS A 759 -31.70 -22.27 -23.46
N ARG A 760 -30.96 -22.51 -22.37
CA ARG A 760 -29.97 -23.61 -22.28
C ARG A 760 -30.08 -24.47 -21.02
N GLY A 761 -30.86 -24.09 -20.00
CA GLY A 761 -30.79 -24.65 -18.64
C GLY A 761 -30.80 -26.19 -18.57
N ASP A 762 -31.64 -26.84 -19.38
CA ASP A 762 -31.74 -28.31 -19.42
C ASP A 762 -30.64 -29.00 -20.25
N THR A 763 -29.90 -28.24 -21.05
CA THR A 763 -28.85 -28.71 -21.97
C THR A 763 -27.44 -28.33 -21.54
N MET A 764 -27.30 -27.58 -20.45
CA MET A 764 -26.00 -27.17 -19.94
C MET A 764 -25.21 -28.36 -19.41
N VAL A 765 -23.96 -28.50 -19.86
CA VAL A 765 -23.03 -29.49 -19.33
C VAL A 765 -21.74 -28.83 -18.82
N ARG A 766 -20.99 -29.59 -18.00
CA ARG A 766 -19.73 -29.13 -17.43
C ARG A 766 -18.73 -28.74 -18.53
N GLY A 767 -18.00 -27.65 -18.29
CA GLY A 767 -16.98 -27.17 -19.24
C GLY A 767 -17.53 -26.37 -20.41
N GLN A 768 -18.80 -25.95 -20.36
CA GLN A 768 -19.39 -25.00 -21.30
C GLN A 768 -19.35 -23.57 -20.75
N VAL A 769 -19.16 -22.60 -21.64
CA VAL A 769 -19.23 -21.15 -21.34
C VAL A 769 -20.01 -20.47 -22.46
N TYR A 770 -20.84 -19.49 -22.10
CA TYR A 770 -21.75 -18.81 -23.01
C TYR A 770 -21.40 -17.33 -23.14
N ALA A 771 -21.68 -16.73 -24.30
CA ALA A 771 -21.52 -15.30 -24.53
C ALA A 771 -22.79 -14.67 -25.13
N LEU A 772 -23.10 -13.43 -24.71
CA LEU A 772 -24.15 -12.60 -25.28
C LEU A 772 -23.88 -11.11 -25.07
N ASN A 773 -24.40 -10.25 -25.94
CA ASN A 773 -24.43 -8.79 -25.80
C ASN A 773 -25.80 -8.19 -26.17
N ASP A 774 -26.79 -9.04 -26.42
CA ASP A 774 -28.12 -8.65 -26.87
C ASP A 774 -28.82 -7.75 -25.84
N PRO A 775 -29.09 -6.46 -26.16
CA PRO A 775 -29.75 -5.54 -25.24
C PRO A 775 -31.16 -5.96 -24.82
N TYR A 776 -31.83 -6.80 -25.62
CA TYR A 776 -33.16 -7.33 -25.29
C TYR A 776 -33.10 -8.46 -24.26
N ASP A 777 -31.94 -9.10 -24.10
CA ASP A 777 -31.66 -10.21 -23.18
C ASP A 777 -30.63 -9.82 -22.10
N GLY A 778 -30.73 -8.58 -21.60
CA GLY A 778 -29.90 -8.08 -20.50
C GLY A 778 -28.52 -7.55 -20.92
N GLY A 779 -28.19 -7.47 -22.21
CA GLY A 779 -27.09 -6.63 -22.70
C GLY A 779 -27.35 -5.15 -22.45
N THR A 780 -26.31 -4.34 -22.47
CA THR A 780 -26.41 -2.87 -22.33
C THR A 780 -26.36 -2.17 -23.68
N HIS A 781 -25.38 -2.56 -24.49
CA HIS A 781 -25.15 -2.16 -25.88
C HIS A 781 -24.18 -3.20 -26.49
N LEU A 782 -24.01 -3.25 -27.80
CA LEU A 782 -23.30 -4.36 -28.45
C LEU A 782 -21.82 -4.50 -28.08
N PRO A 783 -21.04 -3.42 -27.84
CA PRO A 783 -19.68 -3.55 -27.36
C PRO A 783 -19.56 -4.25 -26.00
N ASP A 784 -20.59 -4.22 -25.15
CA ASP A 784 -20.57 -4.86 -23.83
C ASP A 784 -20.95 -6.34 -23.92
N VAL A 785 -19.94 -7.20 -24.02
CA VAL A 785 -20.16 -8.64 -24.10
C VAL A 785 -20.13 -9.27 -22.71
N THR A 786 -21.18 -9.99 -22.37
CA THR A 786 -21.30 -10.80 -21.15
C THR A 786 -20.90 -12.24 -21.43
N VAL A 787 -19.91 -12.76 -20.71
CA VAL A 787 -19.49 -14.16 -20.71
C VAL A 787 -19.94 -14.81 -19.42
N ILE A 788 -20.60 -15.96 -19.50
CA ILE A 788 -21.32 -16.61 -18.41
C ILE A 788 -20.83 -18.05 -18.27
N THR A 789 -20.35 -18.41 -17.08
CA THR A 789 -19.83 -19.74 -16.77
C THR A 789 -20.66 -20.43 -15.68
N PRO A 790 -21.37 -21.53 -16.00
CA PRO A 790 -22.06 -22.35 -15.02
C PRO A 790 -21.06 -23.11 -14.11
N ILE A 791 -21.36 -23.17 -12.81
CA ILE A 791 -20.60 -23.90 -11.80
C ILE A 791 -21.34 -25.19 -11.46
N PHE A 792 -20.64 -26.32 -11.51
CA PHE A 792 -21.19 -27.63 -11.14
C PHE A 792 -20.48 -28.22 -9.92
N ASN A 793 -21.22 -28.86 -9.02
CA ASN A 793 -20.66 -29.74 -7.99
C ASN A 793 -20.49 -31.17 -8.53
N LYS A 794 -19.63 -32.01 -7.94
CA LYS A 794 -19.43 -33.43 -8.36
C LYS A 794 -20.71 -34.27 -8.36
N GLU A 795 -21.69 -33.92 -7.52
CA GLU A 795 -22.89 -34.72 -7.27
C GLU A 795 -24.13 -34.27 -8.06
N SER A 796 -24.06 -33.14 -8.79
CA SER A 796 -25.19 -32.57 -9.54
C SER A 796 -24.84 -32.40 -11.01
N ASP A 797 -25.75 -32.82 -11.89
CA ASP A 797 -25.72 -32.53 -13.33
C ASP A 797 -26.40 -31.20 -13.67
N LYS A 798 -26.95 -30.50 -12.67
CA LYS A 798 -27.41 -29.12 -12.80
C LYS A 798 -26.38 -28.14 -12.24
N PRO A 799 -26.24 -26.95 -12.84
CA PRO A 799 -25.42 -25.89 -12.30
C PRO A 799 -25.95 -25.47 -10.91
N ILE A 800 -25.03 -25.34 -9.95
CA ILE A 800 -25.32 -24.91 -8.58
C ILE A 800 -25.25 -23.39 -8.45
N PHE A 801 -24.35 -22.72 -9.17
CA PHE A 801 -24.14 -21.27 -9.17
C PHE A 801 -23.65 -20.83 -10.56
N PHE A 802 -23.58 -19.53 -10.79
CA PHE A 802 -22.96 -18.96 -11.99
C PHE A 802 -21.97 -17.86 -11.63
N VAL A 803 -21.00 -17.66 -12.51
CA VAL A 803 -20.15 -16.47 -12.52
C VAL A 803 -20.23 -15.84 -13.90
N GLY A 804 -20.16 -14.51 -13.92
CA GLY A 804 -20.23 -13.74 -15.16
C GLY A 804 -19.25 -12.59 -15.17
N SER A 805 -18.72 -12.30 -16.34
CA SER A 805 -17.92 -11.11 -16.61
C SER A 805 -18.48 -10.40 -17.84
N ARG A 806 -18.58 -9.08 -17.77
CA ARG A 806 -18.96 -8.22 -18.89
C ARG A 806 -17.80 -7.30 -19.18
N GLY A 807 -17.39 -7.19 -20.43
CA GLY A 807 -16.31 -6.28 -20.82
C GLY A 807 -16.62 -5.54 -22.11
N HIS A 808 -16.31 -4.24 -22.13
CA HIS A 808 -16.50 -3.39 -23.31
C HIS A 808 -15.39 -3.67 -24.33
N GLN A 809 -15.77 -4.31 -25.44
CA GLN A 809 -14.88 -4.56 -26.57
C GLN A 809 -14.48 -3.24 -27.23
N ALA A 810 -13.20 -3.06 -27.56
CA ALA A 810 -12.75 -1.84 -28.24
C ALA A 810 -13.36 -1.70 -29.65
N ASP A 811 -13.70 -2.83 -30.27
CA ASP A 811 -14.35 -2.91 -31.58
C ASP A 811 -15.08 -4.25 -31.69
N ILE A 812 -16.40 -4.27 -31.84
CA ILE A 812 -17.19 -5.50 -32.10
C ILE A 812 -17.83 -5.45 -33.51
N GLY A 813 -17.33 -4.58 -34.40
CA GLY A 813 -17.93 -4.27 -35.70
C GLY A 813 -18.59 -2.89 -35.73
N GLY A 814 -19.63 -2.76 -36.55
CA GLY A 814 -20.42 -1.53 -36.68
C GLY A 814 -19.82 -0.49 -37.63
N ILE A 815 -20.50 0.65 -37.80
CA ILE A 815 -20.07 1.68 -38.76
C ILE A 815 -18.87 2.50 -38.27
N THR A 816 -18.65 2.56 -36.95
CA THR A 816 -17.50 3.23 -36.32
C THR A 816 -16.89 2.38 -35.22
N PRO A 817 -15.56 2.35 -35.05
CA PRO A 817 -14.94 1.66 -33.93
C PRO A 817 -15.27 2.35 -32.61
N GLY A 818 -15.35 1.57 -31.52
CA GLY A 818 -15.27 2.08 -30.16
C GLY A 818 -16.57 2.38 -29.42
N SER A 819 -17.74 2.53 -30.05
CA SER A 819 -19.02 2.70 -29.31
C SER A 819 -20.26 2.90 -30.21
N MET A 820 -21.38 3.26 -29.55
CA MET A 820 -22.67 3.76 -30.05
C MET A 820 -22.51 4.94 -31.03
N PRO A 821 -22.55 4.69 -32.35
CA PRO A 821 -22.48 5.75 -33.34
C PRO A 821 -23.73 6.63 -33.22
N PRO A 822 -23.61 7.98 -33.16
CA PRO A 822 -24.75 8.86 -32.91
C PRO A 822 -25.81 8.85 -34.02
N ASN A 823 -25.46 8.30 -35.20
CA ASN A 823 -26.32 8.24 -36.38
C ASN A 823 -26.81 6.82 -36.70
N SER A 824 -26.68 5.86 -35.77
CA SER A 824 -27.17 4.51 -35.98
C SER A 824 -28.70 4.47 -36.05
N ASN A 825 -29.24 3.86 -37.10
CA ASN A 825 -30.68 3.64 -37.35
C ASN A 825 -31.11 2.20 -37.05
N THR A 826 -30.18 1.26 -37.06
CA THR A 826 -30.43 -0.15 -36.72
C THR A 826 -29.36 -0.69 -35.77
N ILE A 827 -29.68 -1.72 -34.99
CA ILE A 827 -28.74 -2.31 -34.02
C ILE A 827 -27.48 -2.89 -34.69
N HIS A 828 -27.58 -3.35 -35.95
CA HIS A 828 -26.45 -3.90 -36.70
C HIS A 828 -25.40 -2.84 -37.09
N GLU A 829 -25.77 -1.55 -37.10
CA GLU A 829 -24.83 -0.45 -37.34
C GLU A 829 -23.94 -0.19 -36.11
N GLU A 830 -24.32 -0.69 -34.94
CA GLU A 830 -23.52 -0.59 -33.71
C GLU A 830 -22.45 -1.70 -33.62
N GLY A 831 -22.72 -2.89 -34.17
CA GLY A 831 -21.82 -4.03 -34.00
C GLY A 831 -22.45 -5.40 -34.31
N VAL A 832 -21.67 -6.45 -34.06
CA VAL A 832 -22.13 -7.84 -34.16
C VAL A 832 -23.01 -8.19 -32.96
N LEU A 833 -24.26 -8.60 -33.23
CA LEU A 833 -25.23 -9.03 -32.23
C LEU A 833 -25.02 -10.51 -31.85
N ILE A 834 -24.92 -10.79 -30.56
CA ILE A 834 -24.66 -12.09 -29.95
C ILE A 834 -25.76 -12.41 -28.93
N THR A 835 -26.60 -13.40 -29.21
CA THR A 835 -27.79 -13.70 -28.40
C THR A 835 -27.63 -14.92 -27.47
N ASN A 836 -26.87 -15.94 -27.89
CA ASN A 836 -26.60 -17.19 -27.16
C ASN A 836 -25.48 -17.98 -27.84
N PHE A 837 -24.25 -17.46 -27.79
CA PHE A 837 -23.10 -18.13 -28.39
C PHE A 837 -22.45 -19.10 -27.41
N LEU A 838 -22.29 -20.36 -27.81
CA LEU A 838 -21.49 -21.35 -27.07
C LEU A 838 -20.02 -21.06 -27.34
N LEU A 839 -19.37 -20.38 -26.40
CA LEU A 839 -18.01 -19.86 -26.49
C LEU A 839 -16.95 -20.92 -26.17
N VAL A 840 -17.22 -21.76 -25.17
CA VAL A 840 -16.35 -22.86 -24.75
C VAL A 840 -17.19 -24.13 -24.73
N GLU A 841 -16.64 -25.21 -25.27
CA GLU A 841 -17.23 -26.53 -25.25
C GLU A 841 -16.16 -27.55 -24.86
N ASN A 842 -16.47 -28.44 -23.91
CA ASN A 842 -15.51 -29.42 -23.38
C ASN A 842 -14.18 -28.78 -22.91
N TYR A 843 -14.26 -27.61 -22.26
CA TYR A 843 -13.10 -26.83 -21.80
C TYR A 843 -12.20 -26.29 -22.94
N ILE A 844 -12.65 -26.34 -24.19
CA ILE A 844 -11.94 -25.83 -25.36
C ILE A 844 -12.73 -24.66 -25.93
N MET A 845 -12.05 -23.52 -26.13
CA MET A 845 -12.66 -22.34 -26.73
C MET A 845 -12.89 -22.56 -28.22
N ARG A 846 -14.09 -22.20 -28.69
CA ARG A 846 -14.52 -22.29 -30.09
C ARG A 846 -14.06 -21.06 -30.88
N GLU A 847 -12.74 -20.92 -31.01
CA GLU A 847 -12.09 -19.72 -31.55
C GLU A 847 -12.40 -19.47 -33.03
N GLU A 848 -12.42 -20.51 -33.85
CA GLU A 848 -12.74 -20.38 -35.28
C GLU A 848 -14.21 -19.95 -35.48
N GLU A 849 -15.12 -20.49 -34.69
CA GLU A 849 -16.53 -20.09 -34.75
C GLU A 849 -16.76 -18.69 -34.20
N LEU A 850 -16.02 -18.28 -33.17
CA LEU A 850 -16.04 -16.91 -32.69
C LEU A 850 -15.51 -15.94 -33.75
N ARG A 851 -14.40 -16.30 -34.43
CA ARG A 851 -13.85 -15.50 -35.53
C ARG A 851 -14.87 -15.35 -36.63
N ALA A 852 -15.49 -16.45 -37.06
CA ALA A 852 -16.55 -16.45 -38.08
C ALA A 852 -17.72 -15.54 -37.67
N LEU A 853 -18.17 -15.61 -36.42
CA LEU A 853 -19.23 -14.74 -35.88
C LEU A 853 -18.84 -13.26 -35.98
N LEU A 854 -17.66 -12.89 -35.52
CA LEU A 854 -17.16 -11.51 -35.52
C LEU A 854 -16.95 -10.94 -36.93
N THR A 855 -16.80 -11.80 -37.93
CA THR A 855 -16.65 -11.41 -39.35
C THR A 855 -17.92 -11.56 -40.18
N SER A 856 -19.04 -12.01 -39.60
CA SER A 856 -20.24 -12.41 -40.36
C SER A 856 -21.18 -11.27 -40.77
N GLY A 857 -21.14 -10.12 -40.08
CA GLY A 857 -22.08 -9.01 -40.32
C GLY A 857 -21.65 -8.05 -41.43
N ASP A 858 -22.58 -7.17 -41.85
CA ASP A 858 -22.34 -6.11 -42.85
C ASP A 858 -21.20 -5.17 -42.47
N TYR A 859 -20.97 -5.04 -41.15
CA TYR A 859 -19.90 -4.24 -40.55
C TYR A 859 -19.07 -5.11 -39.60
N PRO A 860 -18.11 -5.91 -40.11
CA PRO A 860 -17.35 -6.86 -39.30
C PRO A 860 -16.37 -6.16 -38.36
N ALA A 861 -15.97 -6.86 -37.29
CA ALA A 861 -14.94 -6.37 -36.36
C ALA A 861 -13.61 -6.21 -37.09
N ARG A 862 -12.93 -5.07 -36.86
CA ARG A 862 -11.72 -4.70 -37.62
C ARG A 862 -10.44 -5.27 -36.98
N ASN A 863 -10.49 -5.68 -35.72
CA ASN A 863 -9.37 -6.25 -34.97
C ASN A 863 -9.75 -7.52 -34.20
N VAL A 864 -10.11 -8.56 -34.96
CA VAL A 864 -10.63 -9.82 -34.41
C VAL A 864 -9.66 -10.52 -33.45
N ASP A 865 -8.35 -10.40 -33.66
CA ASP A 865 -7.36 -11.03 -32.78
C ASP A 865 -7.31 -10.37 -31.38
N GLN A 866 -7.55 -9.06 -31.30
CA GLN A 866 -7.74 -8.36 -30.04
C GLN A 866 -9.05 -8.78 -29.37
N ASN A 867 -10.14 -8.91 -30.13
CA ASN A 867 -11.40 -9.43 -29.58
C ASN A 867 -11.20 -10.81 -28.97
N ILE A 868 -10.67 -11.77 -29.72
CA ILE A 868 -10.42 -13.13 -29.25
C ILE A 868 -9.56 -13.11 -27.96
N SER A 869 -8.57 -12.23 -27.89
CA SER A 869 -7.76 -12.06 -26.68
C SER A 869 -8.58 -11.59 -25.48
N ASP A 870 -9.47 -10.63 -25.66
CA ASP A 870 -10.37 -10.13 -24.61
C ASP A 870 -11.44 -11.16 -24.22
N PHE A 871 -12.00 -11.91 -25.17
CA PHE A 871 -12.90 -13.04 -24.89
C PHE A 871 -12.20 -14.12 -24.04
N LYS A 872 -10.94 -14.43 -24.35
CA LYS A 872 -10.11 -15.32 -23.53
C LYS A 872 -9.91 -14.77 -22.10
N ALA A 873 -9.72 -13.46 -21.97
CA ALA A 873 -9.60 -12.79 -20.67
C ALA A 873 -10.91 -12.86 -19.85
N LEU A 874 -12.08 -12.72 -20.50
CA LEU A 874 -13.40 -12.90 -19.87
C LEU A 874 -13.61 -14.35 -19.37
N VAL A 875 -13.26 -15.35 -20.18
CA VAL A 875 -13.32 -16.77 -19.77
C VAL A 875 -12.38 -17.04 -18.59
N ALA A 876 -11.17 -16.50 -18.63
CA ALA A 876 -10.19 -16.61 -17.55
C ALA A 876 -10.66 -15.98 -16.23
N SER A 877 -11.25 -14.78 -16.32
CA SER A 877 -11.89 -14.08 -15.21
C SER A 877 -12.95 -14.97 -14.56
N ASN A 878 -13.83 -15.56 -15.36
CA ASN A 878 -14.85 -16.47 -14.85
C ASN A 878 -14.25 -17.73 -14.21
N GLU A 879 -13.25 -18.36 -14.83
CA GLU A 879 -12.60 -19.55 -14.27
C GLU A 879 -11.98 -19.26 -12.89
N ARG A 880 -11.41 -18.07 -12.68
CA ARG A 880 -10.95 -17.64 -11.35
C ARG A 880 -12.10 -17.64 -10.34
N GLY A 881 -13.27 -17.10 -10.73
CA GLY A 881 -14.48 -17.15 -9.92
C GLY A 881 -14.93 -18.57 -9.58
N VAL A 882 -14.91 -19.47 -10.57
CA VAL A 882 -15.23 -20.90 -10.38
C VAL A 882 -14.29 -21.55 -9.37
N GLN A 883 -12.98 -21.30 -9.48
CA GLN A 883 -11.98 -21.88 -8.58
C GLN A 883 -12.15 -21.41 -7.14
N GLU A 884 -12.40 -20.12 -6.93
CA GLU A 884 -12.59 -19.58 -5.58
C GLU A 884 -13.90 -20.03 -4.95
N ILE A 885 -15.00 -20.09 -5.71
CA ILE A 885 -16.27 -20.66 -5.21
C ILE A 885 -16.07 -22.13 -4.81
N LYS A 886 -15.38 -22.93 -5.62
CA LYS A 886 -15.03 -24.32 -5.26
C LYS A 886 -14.15 -24.41 -4.01
N ARG A 887 -13.22 -23.45 -3.83
CA ARG A 887 -12.38 -23.36 -2.61
C ARG A 887 -13.23 -23.10 -1.37
N ILE A 888 -14.15 -22.13 -1.43
CA ILE A 888 -15.07 -21.81 -0.32
C ILE A 888 -16.00 -22.99 -0.04
N ILE A 889 -16.55 -23.66 -1.06
CA ILE A 889 -17.37 -24.87 -0.88
C ILE A 889 -16.56 -25.98 -0.19
N LYS A 890 -15.27 -26.14 -0.54
CA LYS A 890 -14.39 -27.11 0.13
C LYS A 890 -14.13 -26.76 1.60
N GLU A 891 -14.14 -25.48 1.94
CA GLU A 891 -13.85 -24.97 3.28
C GLU A 891 -15.09 -24.99 4.20
N PHE A 892 -16.24 -24.53 3.71
CA PHE A 892 -17.47 -24.34 4.50
C PHE A 892 -18.60 -25.34 4.19
N GLY A 893 -18.51 -26.08 3.09
CA GLY A 893 -19.55 -26.99 2.61
C GLY A 893 -20.61 -26.30 1.76
N LEU A 894 -21.17 -27.03 0.77
CA LEU A 894 -22.11 -26.47 -0.20
C LEU A 894 -23.38 -25.91 0.43
N LEU A 895 -23.99 -26.64 1.38
CA LEU A 895 -25.23 -26.23 2.03
C LEU A 895 -25.10 -24.89 2.77
N VAL A 896 -23.94 -24.67 3.40
CA VAL A 896 -23.65 -23.42 4.11
C VAL A 896 -23.48 -22.28 3.11
N VAL A 897 -22.67 -22.48 2.07
CA VAL A 897 -22.45 -21.46 1.03
C VAL A 897 -23.76 -21.04 0.37
N ASP A 898 -24.60 -22.01 0.00
CA ASP A 898 -25.91 -21.77 -0.63
C ASP A 898 -26.86 -20.99 0.29
N ALA A 899 -26.91 -21.34 1.57
CA ALA A 899 -27.69 -20.61 2.55
C ALA A 899 -27.24 -19.15 2.68
N TYR A 900 -25.93 -18.90 2.79
CA TYR A 900 -25.41 -17.53 2.89
C TYR A 900 -25.54 -16.72 1.59
N MET A 901 -25.50 -17.36 0.41
CA MET A 901 -25.88 -16.68 -0.84
C MET A 901 -27.35 -16.27 -0.85
N THR A 902 -28.23 -17.00 -0.17
CA THR A 902 -29.67 -16.66 -0.09
C THR A 902 -29.93 -15.55 0.94
N HIS A 903 -29.11 -15.47 1.99
CA HIS A 903 -29.25 -14.47 3.06
C HIS A 903 -28.74 -13.08 2.65
N ILE A 904 -27.84 -13.03 1.67
CA ILE A 904 -27.28 -11.82 1.04
C ILE A 904 -28.18 -11.43 -0.12
#